data_AF-A0A6A3NXB0-F1
#
_entry.id   AF-A0A6A3NXB0-F1
#
_cell.length_a   1.000
_cell.length_b   1.000
_cell.length_c   1.000
_cell.angle_alpha   90.00
_cell.angle_beta   90.00
_cell.angle_gamma   90.00
#
_symmetry.space_group_name_H-M   'P 1'
#
loop_
_entity.id
_entity.type
_entity.pdbx_description
1 polymer ?
#
loop_
_entity_poly.entity_id
_entity_poly.type
_entity_poly.pdbx_seq_one_letter_code
_entity_poly.pdbx_strand_id
1 'polypeptide(L)'
;MSRLCQCLQRFWALHAQDEAAALIQSFKGREEVSYLQLRKWQQEVKAALGDGEWEVVGVNLTPFSIEETALVLLVAEEKRRIYVPLDTQLPVIRQLEMVRSSGVQRLVTTWDSPLAKLFASSDGRASGAVEWRTVDLKTSPFQPVQVLAFSDSWLRSQIQESLLCRVRQKLTEGDNSAPLYVLFTSGTTGKPRGVVGTRTGAWTRCEWMWTAYPFATSEDNGERVLRATKLSFVDSVWEILGAFLQRVPLVHIQQPRRHQGGNSARQDTAKSVLLDDSARFLEVMRIEQVTRFTAVPSVLEMLLLQTKETELQFGLAQLRYILSSGEILSVHAVQKLTTALPEVAILNLYGDVRARTFREIGANSLLATLLVYELHEAFGPHPVKSHELLEMTIGEVLSSLDDLKENPGVKAFPDSTQHKPVKDWDSDSDAGSAIKRRKLVNSVCTDTARTADETTALAYVSRYNQSSLGVNGVYMPTCYASPLSSSEQTSATSLSTSWVLKRQWRVDLKKCIDASPLVIQRHDLDGAVISTWAIVGSHSGQLVCVDVQDNGREVWRVTLDDRIEASATLSVKYGLVYVGTYAGTLFALEMHSGDIRWRFRAIEAIKAAALVIDTRKLVVFGAYDSNLYGLDAVTGQRRWAIDLQGSIFSTPLYCGWSEKLFAATTRGIVVAFQFTSSTGDDVKEQWKLQLPAPVFAGLNADYASKILVAGCADGNLYGLSMDSGSMQWRLPTEKPIFSSPCVYRAGSLVFGSHDGMLRRVNSRSGELIWSTNLHGAVFASSTVVRLVGATPAQCADTLNEGTSTTDGQLVCCVATTTGRVYFCDENTGSIIYQTCESSEKASSAADTSENCSELGPLFGSPVLIDKWCLLGTRTNYFYGFELKQTSSNEN
;
A
#
# COMPACT_ATOMS: atom_id res chain seq x y z
N MET A 1 31.41 -19.03 -14.26
CA MET A 1 30.20 -18.87 -15.12
C MET A 1 28.96 -19.03 -14.25
N SER A 2 27.91 -18.23 -14.46
CA SER A 2 26.66 -18.35 -13.70
C SER A 2 25.91 -19.65 -14.02
N ARG A 3 25.35 -20.28 -12.97
CA ARG A 3 24.62 -21.57 -13.02
C ARG A 3 23.55 -21.61 -14.12
N LEU A 4 22.78 -20.53 -14.29
CA LEU A 4 21.78 -20.39 -15.36
C LEU A 4 22.35 -20.64 -16.78
N CYS A 5 23.50 -20.05 -17.11
CA CYS A 5 24.12 -20.24 -18.43
C CYS A 5 24.57 -21.69 -18.63
N GLN A 6 25.16 -22.30 -17.60
CA GLN A 6 25.61 -23.70 -17.65
C GLN A 6 24.41 -24.65 -17.83
N CYS A 7 23.30 -24.39 -17.13
CA CYS A 7 22.06 -25.15 -17.28
C CYS A 7 21.45 -24.98 -18.68
N LEU A 8 21.38 -23.77 -19.24
CA LEU A 8 20.88 -23.54 -20.61
C LEU A 8 21.79 -24.16 -21.69
N GLN A 9 23.11 -24.08 -21.54
CA GLN A 9 24.06 -24.73 -22.46
C GLN A 9 23.94 -26.25 -22.40
N ARG A 10 23.82 -26.84 -21.19
CA ARG A 10 23.58 -28.28 -21.02
C ARG A 10 22.22 -28.70 -21.57
N PHE A 11 21.19 -27.89 -21.36
CA PHE A 11 19.85 -28.10 -21.92
C PHE A 11 19.92 -28.19 -23.44
N TRP A 12 20.55 -27.20 -24.11
CA TRP A 12 20.70 -27.22 -25.55
C TRP A 12 21.60 -28.37 -26.06
N ALA A 13 22.65 -28.75 -25.33
CA ALA A 13 23.46 -29.91 -25.68
C ALA A 13 22.67 -31.24 -25.68
N LEU A 14 21.58 -31.32 -24.91
CA LEU A 14 20.71 -32.50 -24.82
C LEU A 14 19.48 -32.41 -25.74
N HIS A 15 18.89 -31.22 -25.90
CA HIS A 15 17.55 -31.03 -26.48
C HIS A 15 17.51 -30.19 -27.77
N ALA A 16 18.63 -29.69 -28.28
CA ALA A 16 18.66 -28.89 -29.52
C ALA A 16 18.17 -29.60 -30.79
N GLN A 17 18.00 -30.94 -30.75
CA GLN A 17 17.47 -31.75 -31.85
C GLN A 17 16.09 -32.34 -31.54
N ASP A 18 15.47 -32.02 -30.39
CA ASP A 18 14.12 -32.50 -30.08
C ASP A 18 13.08 -31.83 -31.01
N GLU A 19 12.24 -32.66 -31.63
CA GLU A 19 11.07 -32.20 -32.39
C GLU A 19 9.84 -31.91 -31.50
N ALA A 20 9.93 -32.21 -30.20
CA ALA A 20 8.89 -31.87 -29.23
C ALA A 20 8.63 -30.34 -29.18
N ALA A 21 7.36 -29.97 -29.01
CA ALA A 21 6.93 -28.57 -28.93
C ALA A 21 7.55 -27.88 -27.70
N ALA A 22 8.28 -26.78 -27.95
CA ALA A 22 8.82 -25.91 -26.92
C ALA A 22 7.87 -24.73 -26.65
N LEU A 23 7.33 -24.15 -27.72
CA LEU A 23 6.43 -22.99 -27.69
C LEU A 23 5.20 -23.31 -28.54
N ILE A 24 4.02 -22.91 -28.09
CA ILE A 24 2.74 -23.13 -28.77
C ILE A 24 2.09 -21.76 -29.00
N GLN A 25 1.77 -21.42 -30.24
CA GLN A 25 0.96 -20.26 -30.58
C GLN A 25 -0.48 -20.71 -30.86
N SER A 26 -1.43 -20.18 -30.07
CA SER A 26 -2.84 -20.57 -30.14
C SER A 26 -3.71 -19.39 -30.57
N PHE A 27 -4.06 -19.33 -31.86
CA PHE A 27 -5.09 -18.43 -32.40
C PHE A 27 -5.52 -18.80 -33.84
N LYS A 28 -6.82 -19.08 -34.06
CA LYS A 28 -7.41 -19.48 -35.37
C LYS A 28 -6.60 -20.54 -36.15
N GLY A 29 -5.92 -21.39 -35.38
CA GLY A 29 -4.81 -22.22 -35.82
C GLY A 29 -3.91 -22.45 -34.62
N ARG A 30 -3.39 -23.68 -34.51
CA ARG A 30 -2.46 -24.07 -33.44
C ARG A 30 -1.14 -24.38 -34.13
N GLU A 31 -0.14 -23.55 -33.87
CA GLU A 31 1.20 -23.69 -34.44
C GLU A 31 2.20 -23.97 -33.32
N GLU A 32 2.98 -25.04 -33.48
CA GLU A 32 4.02 -25.44 -32.53
C GLU A 32 5.40 -25.10 -33.09
N VAL A 33 6.27 -24.58 -32.22
CA VAL A 33 7.70 -24.42 -32.49
C VAL A 33 8.45 -25.45 -31.67
N SER A 34 9.13 -26.38 -32.35
CA SER A 34 9.96 -27.39 -31.69
C SER A 34 11.27 -26.82 -31.17
N TYR A 35 11.94 -27.53 -30.24
CA TYR A 35 13.28 -27.16 -29.78
C TYR A 35 14.28 -27.03 -30.94
N LEU A 36 14.20 -27.90 -31.95
CA LEU A 36 15.01 -27.82 -33.17
C LEU A 36 14.77 -26.54 -33.97
N GLN A 37 13.51 -26.15 -34.21
CA GLN A 37 13.18 -24.91 -34.93
C GLN A 37 13.62 -23.68 -34.13
N LEU A 38 13.33 -23.66 -32.84
CA LEU A 38 13.71 -22.60 -31.91
C LEU A 38 15.23 -22.41 -31.88
N ARG A 39 16.00 -23.51 -31.85
CA ARG A 39 17.46 -23.45 -31.82
C ARG A 39 18.05 -22.93 -33.12
N LYS A 40 17.53 -23.35 -34.29
CA LYS A 40 17.94 -22.83 -35.61
C LYS A 40 17.77 -21.31 -35.65
N TRP A 41 16.59 -20.82 -35.29
CA TRP A 41 16.30 -19.38 -35.30
C TRP A 41 17.21 -18.60 -34.31
N GLN A 42 17.47 -19.13 -33.11
CA GLN A 42 18.43 -18.53 -32.18
C GLN A 42 19.85 -18.40 -32.74
N GLN A 43 20.33 -19.36 -33.56
CA GLN A 43 21.66 -19.24 -34.18
C GLN A 43 21.73 -18.10 -35.20
N GLU A 44 20.65 -17.86 -35.95
CA GLU A 44 20.59 -16.74 -36.90
C GLU A 44 20.52 -15.39 -36.18
N VAL A 45 19.71 -15.28 -35.12
CA VAL A 45 19.70 -14.09 -34.24
C VAL A 45 21.08 -13.84 -33.64
N LYS A 46 21.75 -14.89 -33.13
CA LYS A 46 23.11 -14.82 -32.57
C LYS A 46 24.13 -14.30 -33.59
N ALA A 47 24.09 -14.83 -34.81
CA ALA A 47 24.98 -14.40 -35.91
C ALA A 47 24.72 -12.93 -36.32
N ALA A 48 23.46 -12.48 -36.28
CA ALA A 48 23.09 -11.10 -36.59
C ALA A 48 23.46 -10.08 -35.50
N LEU A 49 23.46 -10.48 -34.22
CA LEU A 49 23.97 -9.65 -33.11
C LEU A 49 25.50 -9.49 -33.21
N GLY A 50 26.20 -10.59 -33.51
CA GLY A 50 27.65 -10.67 -33.66
C GLY A 50 28.38 -11.02 -32.36
N ASP A 51 29.71 -11.20 -32.46
CA ASP A 51 30.56 -11.59 -31.33
C ASP A 51 31.11 -10.36 -30.59
N GLY A 52 30.72 -10.19 -29.31
CA GLY A 52 31.10 -9.04 -28.48
C GLY A 52 31.48 -9.41 -27.04
N GLU A 53 32.36 -8.61 -26.44
CA GLU A 53 32.82 -8.76 -25.05
C GLU A 53 31.70 -8.50 -24.01
N TRP A 54 30.84 -7.50 -24.25
CA TRP A 54 29.65 -7.20 -23.44
C TRP A 54 28.64 -6.39 -24.26
N GLU A 55 27.42 -6.92 -24.43
CA GLU A 55 26.43 -6.40 -25.38
C GLU A 55 25.06 -6.18 -24.70
N VAL A 56 24.55 -4.95 -24.82
CA VAL A 56 23.21 -4.57 -24.35
C VAL A 56 22.26 -4.58 -25.53
N VAL A 57 21.27 -5.46 -25.48
CA VAL A 57 20.31 -5.76 -26.56
C VAL A 57 18.94 -5.19 -26.21
N GLY A 58 18.50 -4.17 -26.95
CA GLY A 58 17.13 -3.66 -26.87
C GLY A 58 16.17 -4.62 -27.55
N VAL A 59 15.05 -4.94 -26.90
CA VAL A 59 14.01 -5.84 -27.38
C VAL A 59 12.75 -5.02 -27.66
N ASN A 60 12.45 -4.79 -28.94
CA ASN A 60 11.35 -3.95 -29.39
C ASN A 60 10.46 -4.70 -30.39
N LEU A 61 9.88 -5.79 -29.88
CA LEU A 61 9.07 -6.75 -30.63
C LEU A 61 7.59 -6.64 -30.23
N THR A 62 6.73 -7.46 -30.85
CA THR A 62 5.31 -7.53 -30.44
C THR A 62 5.22 -8.17 -29.05
N PRO A 63 4.48 -7.58 -28.09
CA PRO A 63 4.29 -8.18 -26.77
C PRO A 63 3.72 -9.60 -26.85
N PHE A 64 4.23 -10.48 -25.99
CA PHE A 64 3.85 -11.89 -25.90
C PHE A 64 4.20 -12.72 -27.15
N SER A 65 5.07 -12.23 -28.03
CA SER A 65 5.45 -12.98 -29.22
C SER A 65 6.46 -14.09 -28.91
N ILE A 66 6.54 -15.11 -29.78
CA ILE A 66 7.56 -16.16 -29.65
C ILE A 66 8.96 -15.58 -29.89
N GLU A 67 9.06 -14.50 -30.66
CA GLU A 67 10.31 -13.80 -30.90
C GLU A 67 10.87 -13.13 -29.63
N GLU A 68 10.01 -12.55 -28.79
CA GLU A 68 10.39 -12.07 -27.45
C GLU A 68 11.00 -13.21 -26.60
N THR A 69 10.32 -14.37 -26.55
CA THR A 69 10.74 -15.50 -25.72
C THR A 69 12.09 -16.08 -26.15
N ALA A 70 12.32 -16.35 -27.44
CA ALA A 70 13.59 -16.96 -27.84
C ALA A 70 14.79 -16.02 -27.70
N LEU A 71 14.58 -14.70 -27.87
CA LEU A 71 15.62 -13.71 -27.66
C LEU A 71 16.03 -13.62 -26.17
N VAL A 72 15.05 -13.67 -25.25
CA VAL A 72 15.33 -13.77 -23.81
C VAL A 72 16.11 -15.06 -23.49
N LEU A 73 15.74 -16.19 -24.08
CA LEU A 73 16.46 -17.46 -23.90
C LEU A 73 17.91 -17.39 -24.43
N LEU A 74 18.14 -16.77 -25.59
CA LEU A 74 19.47 -16.58 -26.18
C LEU A 74 20.35 -15.66 -25.30
N VAL A 75 19.77 -14.57 -24.79
CA VAL A 75 20.48 -13.67 -23.87
C VAL A 75 20.76 -14.33 -22.52
N ALA A 76 19.87 -15.21 -22.04
CA ALA A 76 20.09 -15.96 -20.80
C ALA A 76 21.24 -16.97 -20.91
N GLU A 77 21.38 -17.64 -22.07
CA GLU A 77 22.48 -18.59 -22.36
C GLU A 77 23.85 -17.88 -22.33
N GLU A 78 23.95 -16.66 -22.86
CA GLU A 78 25.22 -15.96 -23.02
C GLU A 78 25.52 -14.99 -21.88
N LYS A 79 26.50 -15.34 -21.01
CA LYS A 79 26.92 -14.53 -19.83
C LYS A 79 27.13 -13.02 -20.13
N ARG A 80 27.52 -12.67 -21.36
CA ARG A 80 27.95 -11.33 -21.80
C ARG A 80 26.85 -10.50 -22.48
N ARG A 81 25.64 -11.06 -22.68
CA ARG A 81 24.49 -10.30 -23.22
C ARG A 81 23.54 -9.86 -22.10
N ILE A 82 22.82 -8.78 -22.32
CA ILE A 82 21.82 -8.22 -21.39
C ILE A 82 20.64 -7.73 -22.22
N TYR A 83 19.40 -8.06 -21.86
CA TYR A 83 18.24 -7.57 -22.61
C TYR A 83 17.57 -6.36 -21.93
N VAL A 84 17.05 -5.45 -22.74
CA VAL A 84 16.32 -4.26 -22.32
C VAL A 84 14.98 -4.24 -23.04
N PRO A 85 13.84 -4.55 -22.37
CA PRO A 85 12.54 -4.54 -23.01
C PRO A 85 12.10 -3.10 -23.30
N LEU A 86 11.75 -2.85 -24.56
CA LEU A 86 11.28 -1.58 -25.10
C LEU A 86 9.84 -1.82 -25.57
N ASP A 87 8.87 -1.66 -24.67
CA ASP A 87 7.45 -1.86 -24.98
C ASP A 87 7.03 -0.94 -26.13
N THR A 88 6.61 -1.54 -27.24
CA THR A 88 6.20 -0.88 -28.48
C THR A 88 4.99 0.06 -28.30
N GLN A 89 4.23 -0.12 -27.21
CA GLN A 89 3.09 0.73 -26.85
C GLN A 89 3.50 2.03 -26.12
N LEU A 90 4.76 2.16 -25.68
CA LEU A 90 5.26 3.41 -25.09
C LEU A 90 5.52 4.46 -26.19
N PRO A 91 5.38 5.77 -25.91
CA PRO A 91 5.78 6.82 -26.86
C PRO A 91 7.23 6.65 -27.31
N VAL A 92 7.49 6.77 -28.62
CA VAL A 92 8.84 6.58 -29.22
C VAL A 92 9.91 7.39 -28.49
N ILE A 93 9.61 8.63 -28.09
CA ILE A 93 10.54 9.49 -27.34
C ILE A 93 10.99 8.89 -25.99
N ARG A 94 10.11 8.13 -25.32
CA ARG A 94 10.42 7.42 -24.07
C ARG A 94 11.23 6.15 -24.33
N GLN A 95 10.93 5.42 -25.42
CA GLN A 95 11.75 4.29 -25.87
C GLN A 95 13.18 4.75 -26.22
N LEU A 96 13.34 5.91 -26.86
CA LEU A 96 14.66 6.52 -27.12
C LEU A 96 15.43 6.86 -25.84
N GLU A 97 14.76 7.40 -24.82
CA GLU A 97 15.39 7.70 -23.54
C GLU A 97 15.87 6.40 -22.84
N MET A 98 15.10 5.31 -22.94
CA MET A 98 15.50 3.99 -22.45
C MET A 98 16.71 3.43 -23.21
N VAL A 99 16.71 3.47 -24.55
CA VAL A 99 17.84 3.08 -25.42
C VAL A 99 19.12 3.83 -25.03
N ARG A 100 19.03 5.16 -24.88
CA ARG A 100 20.16 6.02 -24.51
C ARG A 100 20.67 5.75 -23.09
N SER A 101 19.78 5.70 -22.10
CA SER A 101 20.15 5.57 -20.68
C SER A 101 20.66 4.19 -20.28
N SER A 102 20.24 3.13 -20.98
CA SER A 102 20.76 1.76 -20.78
C SER A 102 21.97 1.42 -21.65
N GLY A 103 22.32 2.26 -22.63
CA GLY A 103 23.47 2.04 -23.51
C GLY A 103 23.28 0.87 -24.48
N VAL A 104 22.06 0.71 -25.02
CA VAL A 104 21.73 -0.34 -26.01
C VAL A 104 22.64 -0.23 -27.24
N GLN A 105 23.31 -1.34 -27.58
CA GLN A 105 24.26 -1.45 -28.70
C GLN A 105 23.65 -2.14 -29.94
N ARG A 106 22.67 -3.02 -29.70
CA ARG A 106 21.86 -3.70 -30.72
C ARG A 106 20.39 -3.56 -30.39
N LEU A 107 19.57 -3.24 -31.37
CA LEU A 107 18.11 -3.22 -31.23
C LEU A 107 17.51 -4.32 -32.10
N VAL A 108 16.83 -5.27 -31.47
CA VAL A 108 16.08 -6.33 -32.16
C VAL A 108 14.62 -5.88 -32.23
N THR A 109 14.11 -5.74 -33.45
CA THR A 109 12.82 -5.07 -33.72
C THR A 109 12.15 -5.61 -34.98
N THR A 110 10.90 -5.22 -35.23
CA THR A 110 10.19 -5.47 -36.50
C THR A 110 10.23 -4.23 -37.39
N TRP A 111 10.15 -4.42 -38.72
CA TRP A 111 10.17 -3.34 -39.71
C TRP A 111 9.03 -2.32 -39.54
N ASP A 112 7.91 -2.74 -38.95
CA ASP A 112 6.73 -1.92 -38.73
C ASP A 112 6.77 -1.13 -37.41
N SER A 113 7.75 -1.38 -36.52
CA SER A 113 7.90 -0.67 -35.26
C SER A 113 8.05 0.85 -35.47
N PRO A 114 7.31 1.69 -34.73
CA PRO A 114 7.51 3.14 -34.73
C PRO A 114 8.92 3.58 -34.34
N LEU A 115 9.62 2.82 -33.50
CA LEU A 115 11.01 3.10 -33.11
C LEU A 115 11.98 2.77 -34.25
N ALA A 116 11.79 1.64 -34.94
CA ALA A 116 12.56 1.29 -36.14
C ALA A 116 12.35 2.31 -37.27
N LYS A 117 11.11 2.76 -37.47
CA LYS A 117 10.74 3.78 -38.47
C LYS A 117 11.35 5.16 -38.23
N LEU A 118 11.55 5.56 -36.97
CA LEU A 118 12.28 6.80 -36.65
C LEU A 118 13.73 6.76 -37.17
N PHE A 119 14.32 5.57 -37.19
CA PHE A 119 15.70 5.32 -37.59
C PHE A 119 15.85 5.04 -39.10
N ALA A 120 14.76 4.68 -39.78
CA ALA A 120 14.70 4.57 -41.23
C ALA A 120 14.36 5.91 -41.90
N SER A 121 15.17 6.34 -42.89
CA SER A 121 14.79 7.44 -43.79
C SER A 121 13.67 7.02 -44.75
N SER A 122 13.02 7.98 -45.42
CA SER A 122 12.11 7.72 -46.55
C SER A 122 12.69 6.82 -47.65
N ASP A 123 14.02 6.86 -47.85
CA ASP A 123 14.70 6.21 -48.99
C ASP A 123 15.52 4.97 -48.57
N GLY A 124 15.27 4.42 -47.38
CA GLY A 124 15.98 3.24 -46.86
C GLY A 124 17.48 3.44 -46.55
N ARG A 125 17.97 4.68 -46.48
CA ARG A 125 19.36 5.04 -46.11
C ARG A 125 19.40 6.02 -44.93
N ALA A 126 19.88 5.51 -43.79
CA ALA A 126 20.58 6.23 -42.74
C ALA A 126 20.44 7.77 -42.71
N SER A 127 19.65 8.29 -41.76
CA SER A 127 19.91 9.64 -41.26
C SER A 127 21.38 9.72 -40.79
N GLY A 128 22.13 10.72 -41.25
CA GLY A 128 23.61 10.78 -41.22
C GLY A 128 24.29 10.85 -39.84
N ALA A 129 23.58 10.50 -38.77
CA ALA A 129 24.08 10.48 -37.39
C ALA A 129 24.40 9.07 -36.86
N VAL A 130 24.10 8.00 -37.62
CA VAL A 130 24.32 6.59 -37.22
C VAL A 130 24.73 5.76 -38.42
N GLU A 131 25.68 4.85 -38.23
CA GLU A 131 26.04 3.82 -39.21
C GLU A 131 25.27 2.53 -38.89
N TRP A 132 24.29 2.18 -39.73
CA TRP A 132 23.38 1.06 -39.51
C TRP A 132 23.83 -0.16 -40.32
N ARG A 133 23.68 -1.34 -39.73
CA ARG A 133 23.61 -2.61 -40.47
C ARG A 133 22.31 -3.30 -40.07
N THR A 134 21.40 -3.43 -41.03
CA THR A 134 20.17 -4.20 -40.88
C THR A 134 20.43 -5.63 -41.34
N VAL A 135 20.20 -6.60 -40.47
CA VAL A 135 20.17 -8.01 -40.86
C VAL A 135 18.71 -8.49 -40.81
N ASP A 136 18.15 -8.79 -41.99
CA ASP A 136 16.80 -9.33 -42.14
C ASP A 136 16.78 -10.84 -41.82
N LEU A 137 16.20 -11.21 -40.68
CA LEU A 137 16.04 -12.60 -40.26
C LEU A 137 14.77 -13.19 -40.90
N LYS A 138 14.95 -14.07 -41.88
CA LYS A 138 13.87 -14.66 -42.69
C LYS A 138 13.27 -15.94 -42.10
N THR A 139 13.89 -16.50 -41.06
CA THR A 139 13.54 -17.80 -40.44
C THR A 139 12.83 -17.67 -39.10
N SER A 140 12.41 -16.46 -38.72
CA SER A 140 11.49 -16.31 -37.61
C SER A 140 10.23 -17.14 -37.89
N PRO A 141 9.76 -17.97 -36.93
CA PRO A 141 8.62 -18.85 -37.16
C PRO A 141 7.30 -18.09 -37.42
N PHE A 142 7.20 -16.78 -37.13
CA PHE A 142 5.96 -16.00 -37.32
C PHE A 142 6.18 -14.63 -37.98
N GLN A 143 7.06 -13.78 -37.45
CA GLN A 143 7.28 -12.42 -37.98
C GLN A 143 8.76 -12.16 -38.30
N PRO A 144 9.10 -11.66 -39.52
CA PRO A 144 10.46 -11.27 -39.84
C PRO A 144 11.02 -10.24 -38.85
N VAL A 145 12.19 -10.53 -38.30
CA VAL A 145 12.88 -9.71 -37.29
C VAL A 145 14.09 -9.05 -37.92
N GLN A 146 14.38 -7.83 -37.49
CA GLN A 146 15.55 -7.06 -37.89
C GLN A 146 16.44 -6.80 -36.67
N VAL A 147 17.75 -6.96 -36.88
CA VAL A 147 18.76 -6.47 -35.92
C VAL A 147 19.33 -5.16 -36.46
N LEU A 148 19.27 -4.10 -35.66
CA LEU A 148 19.89 -2.80 -35.92
C LEU A 148 21.10 -2.61 -35.02
N ALA A 149 22.24 -2.26 -35.61
CA ALA A 149 23.45 -1.88 -34.87
C ALA A 149 23.56 -0.35 -34.73
N PHE A 150 23.86 0.13 -33.52
CA PHE A 150 24.24 1.54 -33.29
C PHE A 150 25.75 1.73 -33.37
N SER A 151 26.20 2.87 -33.91
CA SER A 151 27.62 3.19 -34.02
C SER A 151 28.22 3.68 -32.69
N ASP A 152 29.50 3.38 -32.49
CA ASP A 152 30.28 3.83 -31.34
C ASP A 152 30.31 5.37 -31.20
N SER A 153 30.30 6.08 -32.32
CA SER A 153 30.21 7.55 -32.39
C SER A 153 28.88 8.08 -31.83
N TRP A 154 27.77 7.44 -32.18
CA TRP A 154 26.45 7.82 -31.70
C TRP A 154 26.32 7.60 -30.18
N LEU A 155 26.76 6.43 -29.72
CA LEU A 155 26.78 6.07 -28.29
C LEU A 155 27.61 7.06 -27.46
N ARG A 156 28.83 7.41 -27.91
CA ARG A 156 29.69 8.40 -27.22
C ARG A 156 29.13 9.82 -27.26
N SER A 157 28.43 10.21 -28.33
CA SER A 157 27.87 11.56 -28.46
C SER A 157 26.63 11.84 -27.58
N GLN A 158 26.00 10.80 -27.00
CA GLN A 158 24.73 10.91 -26.27
C GLN A 158 24.80 10.43 -24.82
N ILE A 159 25.87 9.75 -24.41
CA ILE A 159 26.02 9.20 -23.06
C ILE A 159 27.20 9.88 -22.38
N GLN A 160 27.01 10.41 -21.16
CA GLN A 160 28.14 10.85 -20.34
C GLN A 160 29.11 9.67 -20.15
N GLU A 161 30.39 9.85 -20.47
CA GLU A 161 31.40 8.77 -20.39
C GLU A 161 31.43 8.08 -19.02
N SER A 162 31.16 8.82 -17.95
CA SER A 162 31.04 8.31 -16.58
C SER A 162 29.94 7.26 -16.40
N LEU A 163 28.83 7.32 -17.15
CA LEU A 163 27.72 6.36 -17.04
C LEU A 163 28.05 5.04 -17.74
N LEU A 164 28.59 5.11 -18.98
CA LEU A 164 29.12 3.94 -19.69
C LEU A 164 30.22 3.26 -18.89
N CYS A 165 31.12 4.04 -18.29
CA CYS A 165 32.19 3.50 -17.45
C CYS A 165 31.63 2.81 -16.20
N ARG A 166 30.67 3.42 -15.48
CA ARG A 166 30.06 2.81 -14.27
C ARG A 166 29.22 1.56 -14.57
N VAL A 167 28.52 1.52 -15.71
CA VAL A 167 27.82 0.30 -16.15
C VAL A 167 28.84 -0.78 -16.50
N ARG A 168 29.85 -0.49 -17.32
CA ARG A 168 30.94 -1.44 -17.66
C ARG A 168 31.73 -1.90 -16.43
N GLN A 169 31.93 -1.04 -15.44
CA GLN A 169 32.63 -1.37 -14.19
C GLN A 169 31.78 -2.29 -13.29
N LYS A 170 30.49 -1.97 -13.07
CA LYS A 170 29.56 -2.89 -12.38
C LYS A 170 29.32 -4.21 -13.13
N LEU A 171 29.61 -4.26 -14.44
CA LEU A 171 29.57 -5.48 -15.25
C LEU A 171 30.82 -6.36 -15.09
N THR A 172 31.95 -5.80 -14.67
CA THR A 172 33.22 -6.51 -14.52
C THR A 172 33.59 -6.82 -13.05
N GLU A 173 33.01 -6.11 -12.09
CA GLU A 173 33.20 -6.36 -10.65
C GLU A 173 32.37 -7.56 -10.13
N GLY A 174 32.94 -8.77 -10.22
CA GLY A 174 32.51 -9.97 -9.46
C GLY A 174 31.81 -11.08 -10.26
N ASP A 175 32.33 -12.32 -10.20
CA ASP A 175 31.86 -13.46 -11.04
C ASP A 175 30.48 -14.03 -10.63
N ASN A 176 29.94 -13.65 -9.47
CA ASN A 176 28.75 -14.28 -8.86
C ASN A 176 27.38 -13.62 -9.18
N SER A 177 27.33 -12.48 -9.90
CA SER A 177 26.08 -11.70 -10.08
C SER A 177 25.89 -11.13 -11.49
N ALA A 178 26.38 -11.82 -12.53
CA ALA A 178 26.27 -11.36 -13.93
C ALA A 178 24.82 -10.95 -14.33
N PRO A 179 24.60 -9.74 -14.87
CA PRO A 179 23.27 -9.21 -15.14
C PRO A 179 22.62 -9.80 -16.39
N LEU A 180 21.32 -10.08 -16.29
CA LEU A 180 20.50 -10.69 -17.34
C LEU A 180 19.66 -9.65 -18.09
N TYR A 181 19.10 -8.68 -17.38
CA TYR A 181 18.16 -7.70 -17.94
C TYR A 181 18.22 -6.34 -17.24
N VAL A 182 17.64 -5.32 -17.89
CA VAL A 182 17.36 -4.01 -17.28
C VAL A 182 15.88 -3.66 -17.47
N LEU A 183 15.08 -3.73 -16.40
CA LEU A 183 13.67 -3.32 -16.45
C LEU A 183 13.55 -1.85 -16.05
N PHE A 184 12.83 -1.05 -16.83
CA PHE A 184 12.62 0.36 -16.52
C PHE A 184 11.35 0.59 -15.70
N THR A 185 11.50 1.12 -14.49
CA THR A 185 10.38 1.59 -13.68
C THR A 185 10.07 3.06 -13.97
N SER A 186 8.83 3.47 -13.70
CA SER A 186 8.44 4.88 -13.65
C SER A 186 9.04 5.55 -12.42
N GLY A 187 10.32 5.91 -12.49
CA GLY A 187 11.05 6.53 -11.39
C GLY A 187 10.44 7.84 -10.92
N THR A 188 10.70 8.20 -9.66
CA THR A 188 10.18 9.37 -8.94
C THR A 188 10.44 10.73 -9.60
N THR A 189 11.34 10.78 -10.60
CA THR A 189 11.78 11.98 -11.32
C THR A 189 11.20 12.11 -12.73
N GLY A 190 10.19 11.32 -13.11
CA GLY A 190 9.57 11.33 -14.45
C GLY A 190 10.41 10.70 -15.56
N LYS A 191 11.74 10.67 -15.42
CA LYS A 191 12.67 9.94 -16.29
C LYS A 191 12.67 8.44 -15.97
N PRO A 192 12.71 7.54 -16.98
CA PRO A 192 12.82 6.10 -16.76
C PRO A 192 14.07 5.74 -15.94
N ARG A 193 13.92 4.94 -14.88
CA ARG A 193 15.05 4.40 -14.11
C ARG A 193 15.18 2.90 -14.35
N GLY A 194 16.32 2.46 -14.86
CA GLY A 194 16.62 1.05 -15.11
C GLY A 194 17.02 0.32 -13.83
N VAL A 195 16.34 -0.77 -13.52
CA VAL A 195 16.66 -1.74 -12.46
C VAL A 195 17.31 -2.96 -13.11
N VAL A 196 18.52 -3.29 -12.68
CA VAL A 196 19.30 -4.40 -13.23
C VAL A 196 18.95 -5.69 -12.50
N GLY A 197 18.46 -6.70 -13.22
CA GLY A 197 18.28 -8.06 -12.69
C GLY A 197 19.44 -8.97 -13.06
N THR A 198 19.73 -9.94 -12.19
CA THR A 198 20.90 -10.83 -12.34
C THR A 198 20.51 -12.25 -12.73
N ARG A 199 21.40 -12.96 -13.43
CA ARG A 199 21.25 -14.39 -13.74
C ARG A 199 21.14 -15.23 -12.48
N THR A 200 21.82 -14.83 -11.41
CA THR A 200 21.76 -15.47 -10.09
C THR A 200 20.38 -15.28 -9.47
N GLY A 201 19.83 -14.06 -9.47
CA GLY A 201 18.47 -13.79 -8.99
C GLY A 201 17.40 -14.54 -9.80
N ALA A 202 17.51 -14.54 -11.13
CA ALA A 202 16.62 -15.31 -12.00
C ALA A 202 16.70 -16.83 -11.73
N TRP A 203 17.91 -17.37 -11.55
CA TRP A 203 18.11 -18.76 -11.16
C TRP A 203 17.50 -19.08 -9.80
N THR A 204 17.78 -18.26 -8.76
CA THR A 204 17.23 -18.46 -7.41
C THR A 204 15.70 -18.44 -7.40
N ARG A 205 15.07 -17.54 -8.17
CA ARG A 205 13.61 -17.49 -8.35
C ARG A 205 13.07 -18.78 -8.97
N CYS A 206 13.75 -19.32 -9.98
CA CYS A 206 13.35 -20.57 -10.64
C CYS A 206 13.57 -21.80 -9.74
N GLU A 207 14.74 -21.91 -9.10
CA GLU A 207 15.11 -22.99 -8.19
C GLU A 207 14.16 -23.05 -6.99
N TRP A 208 13.79 -21.90 -6.43
CA TRP A 208 12.76 -21.83 -5.38
C TRP A 208 11.40 -22.37 -5.87
N MET A 209 10.90 -21.87 -7.01
CA MET A 209 9.61 -22.31 -7.56
C MET A 209 9.57 -23.80 -7.91
N TRP A 210 10.64 -24.37 -8.49
CA TRP A 210 10.70 -25.80 -8.79
C TRP A 210 10.75 -26.66 -7.52
N THR A 211 11.28 -26.12 -6.42
CA THR A 211 11.37 -26.81 -5.12
C THR A 211 10.04 -26.75 -4.36
N ALA A 212 9.37 -25.60 -4.36
CA ALA A 212 8.10 -25.39 -3.64
C ALA A 212 6.88 -25.88 -4.44
N TYR A 213 6.87 -25.68 -5.76
CA TYR A 213 5.75 -25.96 -6.66
C TYR A 213 6.24 -26.71 -7.91
N PRO A 214 6.78 -27.94 -7.77
CA PRO A 214 7.35 -28.71 -8.87
C PRO A 214 6.34 -28.89 -10.01
N PHE A 215 6.86 -28.97 -11.25
CA PHE A 215 6.05 -29.38 -12.40
C PHE A 215 5.75 -30.89 -12.30
N ALA A 216 4.51 -31.28 -12.63
CA ALA A 216 4.13 -32.69 -12.64
C ALA A 216 4.94 -33.50 -13.67
N THR A 217 5.25 -34.74 -13.34
CA THR A 217 6.01 -35.66 -14.20
C THR A 217 5.19 -36.15 -15.39
N SER A 218 5.87 -36.55 -16.46
CA SER A 218 5.31 -36.77 -17.81
C SER A 218 4.28 -37.90 -17.97
N GLU A 219 3.89 -38.58 -16.89
CA GLU A 219 2.85 -39.61 -16.90
C GLU A 219 1.45 -39.04 -16.63
N ASP A 220 1.35 -37.88 -15.96
CA ASP A 220 0.08 -37.22 -15.59
C ASP A 220 -0.12 -35.88 -16.32
N ASN A 221 -0.73 -35.91 -17.52
CA ASN A 221 -1.17 -34.73 -18.31
C ASN A 221 -0.17 -33.56 -18.32
N GLY A 222 0.75 -33.56 -19.29
CA GLY A 222 1.88 -32.63 -19.37
C GLY A 222 1.54 -31.16 -19.11
N GLU A 223 2.20 -30.59 -18.10
CA GLU A 223 2.00 -29.19 -17.68
C GLU A 223 2.27 -28.21 -18.81
N ARG A 224 1.61 -27.05 -18.77
CA ARG A 224 1.79 -25.94 -19.72
C ARG A 224 1.66 -24.60 -19.01
N VAL A 225 2.58 -23.69 -19.31
CA VAL A 225 2.62 -22.34 -18.71
C VAL A 225 2.13 -21.33 -19.72
N LEU A 226 1.19 -20.46 -19.31
CA LEU A 226 0.77 -19.34 -20.15
C LEU A 226 1.81 -18.21 -20.13
N ARG A 227 2.19 -17.74 -21.32
CA ARG A 227 2.98 -16.55 -21.55
C ARG A 227 2.08 -15.30 -21.52
N ALA A 228 1.80 -14.77 -20.32
CA ALA A 228 0.83 -13.69 -20.11
C ALA A 228 1.43 -12.35 -19.65
N THR A 229 2.66 -12.34 -19.14
CA THR A 229 3.28 -11.13 -18.54
C THR A 229 4.10 -10.33 -19.56
N LYS A 230 3.94 -9.00 -19.68
CA LYS A 230 4.81 -8.20 -20.59
C LYS A 230 6.29 -8.32 -20.18
N LEU A 231 7.24 -8.35 -21.13
CA LEU A 231 8.68 -8.45 -20.83
C LEU A 231 9.22 -7.34 -19.91
N SER A 232 8.52 -6.22 -19.79
CA SER A 232 8.83 -5.11 -18.87
C SER A 232 8.60 -5.45 -17.39
N PHE A 233 7.98 -6.59 -17.07
CA PHE A 233 7.72 -7.05 -15.70
C PHE A 233 8.51 -8.32 -15.38
N VAL A 234 8.94 -8.45 -14.12
CA VAL A 234 9.86 -9.51 -13.67
C VAL A 234 9.30 -10.92 -13.79
N ASP A 235 7.99 -11.13 -13.63
CA ASP A 235 7.42 -12.48 -13.69
C ASP A 235 7.46 -13.12 -15.10
N SER A 236 7.66 -12.32 -16.16
CA SER A 236 7.97 -12.86 -17.49
C SER A 236 9.26 -13.69 -17.53
N VAL A 237 10.20 -13.40 -16.62
CA VAL A 237 11.46 -14.17 -16.46
C VAL A 237 11.17 -15.55 -15.89
N TRP A 238 10.26 -15.65 -14.92
CA TRP A 238 9.82 -16.93 -14.35
C TRP A 238 8.99 -17.73 -15.37
N GLU A 239 8.03 -17.11 -16.06
CA GLU A 239 7.28 -17.77 -17.12
C GLU A 239 8.22 -18.41 -18.14
N ILE A 240 9.14 -17.62 -18.72
CA ILE A 240 10.05 -18.08 -19.77
C ILE A 240 11.06 -19.11 -19.24
N LEU A 241 11.90 -18.75 -18.26
CA LEU A 241 13.01 -19.61 -17.84
C LEU A 241 12.55 -20.79 -16.98
N GLY A 242 11.52 -20.57 -16.16
CA GLY A 242 10.96 -21.57 -15.24
C GLY A 242 10.30 -22.73 -15.96
N ALA A 243 9.52 -22.46 -17.01
CA ALA A 243 8.93 -23.49 -17.85
C ALA A 243 9.98 -24.16 -18.76
N PHE A 244 10.75 -23.35 -19.50
CA PHE A 244 11.63 -23.85 -20.55
C PHE A 244 12.70 -24.81 -20.04
N LEU A 245 13.34 -24.50 -18.90
CA LEU A 245 14.38 -25.36 -18.32
C LEU A 245 13.86 -26.70 -17.77
N GLN A 246 12.55 -26.84 -17.58
CA GLN A 246 11.87 -28.08 -17.20
C GLN A 246 11.23 -28.80 -18.39
N ARG A 247 11.51 -28.35 -19.63
CA ARG A 247 10.90 -28.82 -20.90
C ARG A 247 9.38 -28.65 -20.97
N VAL A 248 8.84 -27.72 -20.18
CA VAL A 248 7.40 -27.42 -20.11
C VAL A 248 7.01 -26.44 -21.21
N PRO A 249 6.04 -26.77 -22.10
CA PRO A 249 5.68 -25.88 -23.20
C PRO A 249 5.07 -24.55 -22.73
N LEU A 250 5.47 -23.48 -23.43
CA LEU A 250 4.93 -22.13 -23.24
C LEU A 250 3.81 -21.85 -24.23
N VAL A 251 2.62 -21.52 -23.73
CA VAL A 251 1.45 -21.16 -24.53
C VAL A 251 1.42 -19.64 -24.73
N HIS A 252 1.45 -19.21 -25.99
CA HIS A 252 1.42 -17.82 -26.42
C HIS A 252 0.06 -17.48 -27.04
N ILE A 253 -0.59 -16.42 -26.56
CA ILE A 253 -1.80 -15.89 -27.19
C ILE A 253 -1.44 -14.65 -28.01
N GLN A 254 -1.54 -14.75 -29.33
CA GLN A 254 -1.28 -13.65 -30.26
C GLN A 254 -2.50 -13.37 -31.14
N GLN A 255 -2.65 -12.14 -31.64
CA GLN A 255 -3.67 -11.79 -32.64
C GLN A 255 -3.17 -12.07 -34.08
N PRO A 256 -4.07 -12.33 -35.05
CA PRO A 256 -3.67 -12.58 -36.42
C PRO A 256 -3.35 -11.26 -37.11
N ARG A 257 -2.48 -11.30 -38.14
CA ARG A 257 -2.32 -10.14 -39.02
C ARG A 257 -3.55 -9.95 -39.91
N ARG A 258 -4.01 -8.71 -40.03
CA ARG A 258 -4.72 -8.28 -41.25
C ARG A 258 -3.75 -8.43 -42.43
N HIS A 259 -4.19 -9.11 -43.49
CA HIS A 259 -3.51 -8.99 -44.79
C HIS A 259 -3.67 -7.54 -45.29
N GLN A 260 -2.64 -7.01 -45.95
CA GLN A 260 -2.71 -5.68 -46.56
C GLN A 260 -3.74 -5.71 -47.70
N GLY A 261 -4.78 -4.86 -47.63
CA GLY A 261 -5.84 -4.83 -48.64
C GLY A 261 -7.18 -4.20 -48.27
N GLY A 262 -7.38 -3.71 -47.03
CA GLY A 262 -8.65 -3.11 -46.59
C GLY A 262 -8.49 -1.79 -45.86
N ASN A 263 -9.05 -0.71 -46.44
CA ASN A 263 -9.11 0.63 -45.83
C ASN A 263 -10.07 0.65 -44.62
N SER A 264 -9.56 0.33 -43.43
CA SER A 264 -10.18 0.76 -42.17
C SER A 264 -9.09 1.01 -41.13
N ALA A 265 -8.85 2.28 -40.81
CA ALA A 265 -7.80 2.72 -39.89
C ALA A 265 -8.22 2.55 -38.42
N ARG A 266 -8.33 1.29 -37.97
CA ARG A 266 -8.22 0.93 -36.55
C ARG A 266 -7.09 -0.08 -36.41
N GLN A 267 -6.07 0.35 -35.69
CA GLN A 267 -4.89 -0.44 -35.35
C GLN A 267 -5.21 -1.08 -34.01
N ASP A 268 -5.84 -2.26 -34.05
CA ASP A 268 -6.26 -2.99 -32.84
C ASP A 268 -5.03 -3.62 -32.16
N THR A 269 -4.20 -2.76 -31.55
CA THR A 269 -3.13 -3.17 -30.65
C THR A 269 -3.74 -3.61 -29.32
N ALA A 270 -3.91 -4.92 -29.15
CA ALA A 270 -4.30 -5.49 -27.86
C ALA A 270 -3.39 -4.95 -26.75
N LYS A 271 -3.97 -4.30 -25.75
CA LYS A 271 -3.27 -3.76 -24.58
C LYS A 271 -2.98 -4.86 -23.58
N SER A 272 -3.88 -5.83 -23.48
CA SER A 272 -3.69 -7.11 -22.80
C SER A 272 -4.74 -8.08 -23.35
N VAL A 273 -4.31 -9.25 -23.82
CA VAL A 273 -5.20 -10.30 -24.34
C VAL A 273 -6.35 -10.61 -23.38
N LEU A 274 -6.07 -10.61 -22.07
CA LEU A 274 -7.04 -10.84 -21.00
C LEU A 274 -8.10 -9.73 -20.87
N LEU A 275 -7.70 -8.47 -21.06
CA LEU A 275 -8.58 -7.30 -20.87
C LEU A 275 -9.40 -6.98 -22.12
N ASP A 276 -8.89 -7.37 -23.29
CA ASP A 276 -9.50 -7.08 -24.59
C ASP A 276 -10.49 -8.17 -25.04
N ASP A 277 -10.35 -9.43 -24.60
CA ASP A 277 -11.21 -10.57 -24.98
C ASP A 277 -11.14 -11.74 -23.96
N SER A 278 -11.92 -11.66 -22.88
CA SER A 278 -11.93 -12.66 -21.80
C SER A 278 -12.43 -14.04 -22.25
N ALA A 279 -13.44 -14.09 -23.12
CA ALA A 279 -14.00 -15.34 -23.65
C ALA A 279 -12.95 -16.13 -24.44
N ARG A 280 -12.17 -15.45 -25.28
CA ARG A 280 -11.05 -16.04 -26.02
C ARG A 280 -9.88 -16.46 -25.12
N PHE A 281 -9.58 -15.71 -24.07
CA PHE A 281 -8.60 -16.13 -23.07
C PHE A 281 -8.98 -17.49 -22.49
N LEU A 282 -10.24 -17.65 -22.04
CA LEU A 282 -10.77 -18.89 -21.49
C LEU A 282 -10.80 -20.02 -22.52
N GLU A 283 -11.10 -19.72 -23.78
CA GLU A 283 -11.03 -20.69 -24.87
C GLU A 283 -9.61 -21.25 -25.04
N VAL A 284 -8.57 -20.40 -25.06
CA VAL A 284 -7.18 -20.88 -25.17
C VAL A 284 -6.72 -21.63 -23.93
N MET A 285 -7.06 -21.13 -22.72
CA MET A 285 -6.75 -21.81 -21.45
C MET A 285 -7.29 -23.26 -21.44
N ARG A 286 -8.50 -23.45 -21.96
CA ARG A 286 -9.16 -24.75 -22.07
C ARG A 286 -8.60 -25.62 -23.20
N ILE A 287 -8.43 -25.08 -24.41
CA ILE A 287 -7.97 -25.84 -25.60
C ILE A 287 -6.53 -26.32 -25.42
N GLU A 288 -5.65 -25.43 -24.95
CA GLU A 288 -4.26 -25.79 -24.70
C GLU A 288 -4.05 -26.45 -23.33
N GLN A 289 -5.11 -26.58 -22.50
CA GLN A 289 -5.04 -27.17 -21.15
C GLN A 289 -3.91 -26.53 -20.30
N VAL A 290 -3.97 -25.21 -20.14
CA VAL A 290 -2.97 -24.47 -19.37
C VAL A 290 -3.06 -24.84 -17.88
N THR A 291 -1.94 -25.29 -17.30
CA THR A 291 -1.87 -25.67 -15.88
C THR A 291 -1.33 -24.57 -14.98
N ARG A 292 -0.65 -23.55 -15.52
CA ARG A 292 -0.16 -22.40 -14.73
C ARG A 292 -0.37 -21.05 -15.42
N PHE A 293 -0.88 -20.09 -14.67
CA PHE A 293 -1.19 -18.73 -15.10
C PHE A 293 -0.59 -17.72 -14.11
N THR A 294 0.05 -16.65 -14.61
CA THR A 294 0.52 -15.53 -13.79
C THR A 294 -0.21 -14.25 -14.17
N ALA A 295 -0.74 -13.53 -13.19
CA ALA A 295 -1.40 -12.24 -13.40
C ALA A 295 -1.37 -11.36 -12.15
N VAL A 296 -1.24 -10.04 -12.35
CA VAL A 296 -1.41 -9.07 -11.26
C VAL A 296 -2.86 -9.07 -10.75
N PRO A 297 -3.13 -8.78 -9.47
CA PRO A 297 -4.48 -8.73 -8.90
C PRO A 297 -5.51 -7.97 -9.73
N SER A 298 -5.18 -6.79 -10.27
CA SER A 298 -6.11 -6.02 -11.12
C SER A 298 -6.54 -6.76 -12.39
N VAL A 299 -5.71 -7.65 -12.95
CA VAL A 299 -6.06 -8.50 -14.10
C VAL A 299 -6.94 -9.67 -13.67
N LEU A 300 -6.69 -10.26 -12.49
CA LEU A 300 -7.54 -11.30 -11.91
C LEU A 300 -8.94 -10.75 -11.56
N GLU A 301 -9.02 -9.57 -10.95
CA GLU A 301 -10.28 -8.90 -10.64
C GLU A 301 -11.06 -8.53 -11.90
N MET A 302 -10.39 -8.06 -12.97
CA MET A 302 -11.05 -7.82 -14.25
C MET A 302 -11.58 -9.12 -14.90
N LEU A 303 -10.83 -10.22 -14.84
CA LEU A 303 -11.28 -11.53 -15.31
C LEU A 303 -12.53 -12.01 -14.56
N LEU A 304 -12.56 -11.84 -13.23
CA LEU A 304 -13.72 -12.12 -12.37
C LEU A 304 -14.94 -11.22 -12.65
N LEU A 305 -14.72 -9.97 -13.09
CA LEU A 305 -15.78 -9.01 -13.40
C LEU A 305 -16.38 -9.22 -14.80
N GLN A 306 -15.56 -9.66 -15.76
CA GLN A 306 -15.96 -9.83 -17.16
C GLN A 306 -16.54 -11.22 -17.49
N THR A 307 -16.47 -12.17 -16.57
CA THR A 307 -16.76 -13.60 -16.82
C THR A 307 -17.71 -14.15 -15.78
N LYS A 308 -18.67 -15.01 -16.18
CA LYS A 308 -19.50 -15.73 -15.19
C LYS A 308 -18.72 -16.85 -14.51
N GLU A 309 -19.08 -17.17 -13.28
CA GLU A 309 -18.47 -18.24 -12.49
C GLU A 309 -18.44 -19.60 -13.22
N THR A 310 -19.53 -19.97 -13.90
CA THR A 310 -19.62 -21.21 -14.71
C THR A 310 -18.69 -21.20 -15.93
N GLU A 311 -18.44 -20.03 -16.53
CA GLU A 311 -17.54 -19.85 -17.66
C GLU A 311 -16.07 -19.89 -17.20
N LEU A 312 -15.77 -19.37 -16.00
CA LEU A 312 -14.47 -19.51 -15.35
C LEU A 312 -14.16 -20.97 -15.01
N GLN A 313 -15.10 -21.67 -14.34
CA GLN A 313 -15.00 -23.09 -14.02
C GLN A 313 -14.71 -23.94 -15.27
N PHE A 314 -15.48 -23.72 -16.34
CA PHE A 314 -15.30 -24.48 -17.58
C PHE A 314 -14.03 -24.10 -18.35
N GLY A 315 -13.66 -22.81 -18.39
CA GLY A 315 -12.50 -22.32 -19.12
C GLY A 315 -11.15 -22.62 -18.45
N LEU A 316 -11.14 -22.74 -17.11
CA LEU A 316 -9.94 -22.91 -16.29
C LEU A 316 -9.85 -24.28 -15.61
N ALA A 317 -10.67 -25.26 -16.05
CA ALA A 317 -10.76 -26.61 -15.48
C ALA A 317 -9.47 -27.46 -15.49
N GLN A 318 -8.39 -26.99 -16.14
CA GLN A 318 -7.07 -27.65 -16.15
C GLN A 318 -6.00 -26.85 -15.40
N LEU A 319 -6.36 -25.69 -14.88
CA LEU A 319 -5.47 -24.82 -14.12
C LEU A 319 -5.14 -25.49 -12.78
N ARG A 320 -3.88 -25.43 -12.37
CA ARG A 320 -3.40 -25.92 -11.06
C ARG A 320 -2.88 -24.78 -10.19
N TYR A 321 -2.24 -23.79 -10.81
CA TYR A 321 -1.66 -22.64 -10.11
C TYR A 321 -2.02 -21.31 -10.76
N ILE A 322 -2.54 -20.38 -9.95
CA ILE A 322 -2.62 -18.94 -10.24
C ILE A 322 -1.52 -18.26 -9.44
N LEU A 323 -0.57 -17.63 -10.12
CA LEU A 323 0.45 -16.79 -9.49
C LEU A 323 -0.01 -15.33 -9.53
N SER A 324 -0.13 -14.71 -8.36
CA SER A 324 -0.42 -13.29 -8.21
C SER A 324 0.81 -12.53 -7.73
N SER A 325 1.06 -11.34 -8.27
CA SER A 325 2.30 -10.58 -8.05
C SER A 325 2.09 -9.10 -8.36
N GLY A 326 3.03 -8.24 -7.96
CA GLY A 326 3.11 -6.83 -8.34
C GLY A 326 2.14 -5.86 -7.66
N GLU A 327 0.97 -6.32 -7.21
CA GLU A 327 -0.04 -5.52 -6.49
C GLU A 327 -0.59 -6.32 -5.29
N ILE A 328 -1.27 -5.65 -4.34
CA ILE A 328 -1.94 -6.33 -3.21
C ILE A 328 -3.11 -7.15 -3.75
N LEU A 329 -3.11 -8.46 -3.49
CA LEU A 329 -4.25 -9.32 -3.79
C LEU A 329 -5.37 -9.10 -2.74
N SER A 330 -6.57 -8.74 -3.18
CA SER A 330 -7.69 -8.45 -2.27
C SER A 330 -8.34 -9.75 -1.74
N VAL A 331 -8.79 -9.74 -0.48
CA VAL A 331 -9.52 -10.87 0.12
C VAL A 331 -10.78 -11.22 -0.68
N HIS A 332 -11.45 -10.21 -1.25
CA HIS A 332 -12.61 -10.39 -2.12
C HIS A 332 -12.28 -11.14 -3.42
N ALA A 333 -11.12 -10.84 -4.03
CA ALA A 333 -10.63 -11.58 -5.20
C ALA A 333 -10.26 -13.02 -4.85
N VAL A 334 -9.61 -13.25 -3.70
CA VAL A 334 -9.31 -14.61 -3.19
C VAL A 334 -10.59 -15.40 -2.98
N GLN A 335 -11.56 -14.86 -2.22
CA GLN A 335 -12.85 -15.51 -1.99
C GLN A 335 -13.52 -15.91 -3.30
N LYS A 336 -13.65 -14.99 -4.26
CA LYS A 336 -14.25 -15.28 -5.56
C LYS A 336 -13.48 -16.31 -6.38
N LEU A 337 -12.15 -16.26 -6.40
CA LEU A 337 -11.33 -17.25 -7.10
C LEU A 337 -11.43 -18.62 -6.44
N THR A 338 -11.42 -18.72 -5.11
CA THR A 338 -11.53 -20.00 -4.39
C THR A 338 -12.95 -20.60 -4.48
N THR A 339 -14.01 -19.78 -4.49
CA THR A 339 -15.37 -20.30 -4.76
C THR A 339 -15.51 -20.78 -6.20
N ALA A 340 -15.02 -19.99 -7.17
CA ALA A 340 -15.09 -20.37 -8.58
C ALA A 340 -14.17 -21.56 -8.92
N LEU A 341 -12.99 -21.66 -8.32
CA LEU A 341 -11.93 -22.60 -8.66
C LEU A 341 -11.35 -23.27 -7.39
N PRO A 342 -12.12 -24.11 -6.68
CA PRO A 342 -11.74 -24.64 -5.37
C PRO A 342 -10.51 -25.55 -5.38
N GLU A 343 -10.20 -26.18 -6.52
CA GLU A 343 -9.04 -27.06 -6.68
C GLU A 343 -7.76 -26.32 -7.13
N VAL A 344 -7.82 -25.00 -7.37
CA VAL A 344 -6.70 -24.22 -7.92
C VAL A 344 -5.93 -23.51 -6.82
N ALA A 345 -4.63 -23.77 -6.72
CA ALA A 345 -3.75 -23.12 -5.76
C ALA A 345 -3.45 -21.66 -6.18
N ILE A 346 -3.79 -20.70 -5.32
CA ILE A 346 -3.51 -19.28 -5.52
C ILE A 346 -2.25 -18.90 -4.75
N LEU A 347 -1.18 -18.59 -5.48
CA LEU A 347 0.12 -18.22 -4.95
C LEU A 347 0.27 -16.70 -4.97
N ASN A 348 0.07 -16.05 -3.82
CA ASN A 348 0.31 -14.62 -3.69
C ASN A 348 1.79 -14.34 -3.42
N LEU A 349 2.48 -13.79 -4.42
CA LEU A 349 3.90 -13.43 -4.38
C LEU A 349 4.11 -11.92 -4.18
N TYR A 350 3.04 -11.17 -3.89
CA TYR A 350 3.16 -9.78 -3.50
C TYR A 350 3.78 -9.65 -2.10
N GLY A 351 4.96 -9.02 -2.06
CA GLY A 351 5.65 -8.70 -0.80
C GLY A 351 6.76 -9.66 -0.39
N ASP A 352 6.98 -10.78 -1.10
CA ASP A 352 8.01 -11.76 -0.73
C ASP A 352 8.97 -12.13 -1.87
N VAL A 353 10.20 -12.47 -1.48
CA VAL A 353 11.29 -12.97 -2.32
C VAL A 353 11.45 -14.50 -2.16
N ARG A 354 10.85 -15.19 -1.15
CA ARG A 354 10.90 -16.67 -0.92
C ARG A 354 9.76 -17.24 0.00
N ALA A 355 8.85 -18.11 -0.47
CA ALA A 355 7.69 -18.63 0.35
C ALA A 355 7.80 -20.10 0.93
N ARG A 356 7.06 -20.46 2.06
CA ARG A 356 6.83 -21.82 2.72
C ARG A 356 5.59 -21.92 3.69
N THR A 357 4.85 -23.07 3.80
CA THR A 357 3.34 -23.42 3.82
C THR A 357 2.22 -22.79 4.74
N PHE A 358 1.10 -22.22 4.19
CA PHE A 358 0.02 -21.30 4.76
C PHE A 358 0.58 -20.03 5.42
N ARG A 359 1.58 -20.27 6.25
CA ARG A 359 2.88 -19.58 6.24
C ARG A 359 3.35 -19.11 4.81
N GLU A 360 2.96 -19.71 3.65
CA GLU A 360 3.38 -19.20 2.29
C GLU A 360 2.60 -17.96 1.86
N ILE A 361 1.42 -17.72 2.45
CA ILE A 361 0.50 -16.68 1.98
C ILE A 361 0.80 -15.34 2.68
N GLY A 362 1.84 -15.29 3.52
CA GLY A 362 2.18 -14.10 4.30
C GLY A 362 1.10 -13.73 5.33
N ALA A 363 0.31 -14.70 5.79
CA ALA A 363 -0.64 -14.50 6.89
C ALA A 363 0.15 -14.32 8.20
N ASN A 364 0.36 -13.06 8.58
CA ASN A 364 0.81 -12.70 9.91
C ASN A 364 -0.32 -12.92 10.93
N SER A 365 0.01 -12.82 12.22
CA SER A 365 -0.93 -13.02 13.35
C SER A 365 -2.21 -12.18 13.24
N LEU A 366 -2.17 -11.05 12.52
CA LEU A 366 -3.32 -10.19 12.25
C LEU A 366 -4.40 -10.89 11.39
N LEU A 367 -4.02 -11.58 10.31
CA LEU A 367 -4.97 -12.28 9.44
C LEU A 367 -5.59 -13.51 10.13
N ALA A 368 -4.80 -14.26 10.90
CA ALA A 368 -5.32 -15.35 11.72
C ALA A 368 -6.25 -14.82 12.84
N THR A 369 -5.94 -13.66 13.44
CA THR A 369 -6.81 -13.03 14.45
C THR A 369 -8.10 -12.46 13.85
N LEU A 370 -8.05 -11.92 12.62
CA LEU A 370 -9.25 -11.51 11.87
C LEU A 370 -10.14 -12.72 11.53
N LEU A 371 -9.55 -13.85 11.12
CA LEU A 371 -10.31 -15.07 10.87
C LEU A 371 -10.94 -15.65 12.15
N VAL A 372 -10.23 -15.66 13.29
CA VAL A 372 -10.83 -16.03 14.59
C VAL A 372 -11.98 -15.08 14.95
N TYR A 373 -11.81 -13.77 14.72
CA TYR A 373 -12.86 -12.78 14.96
C TYR A 373 -14.10 -13.04 14.09
N GLU A 374 -13.92 -13.30 12.79
CA GLU A 374 -15.02 -13.62 11.87
C GLU A 374 -15.71 -14.95 12.24
N LEU A 375 -14.97 -15.96 12.71
CA LEU A 375 -15.54 -17.20 13.25
C LEU A 375 -16.32 -16.97 14.55
N HIS A 376 -15.85 -16.07 15.43
CA HIS A 376 -16.57 -15.67 16.64
C HIS A 376 -17.87 -14.91 16.34
N GLU A 377 -17.87 -14.04 15.31
CA GLU A 377 -19.08 -13.35 14.84
C GLU A 377 -20.08 -14.32 14.19
N ALA A 378 -19.60 -15.31 13.42
CA ALA A 378 -20.45 -16.25 12.69
C ALA A 378 -21.04 -17.37 13.56
N PHE A 379 -20.31 -17.86 14.57
CA PHE A 379 -20.68 -19.05 15.35
C PHE A 379 -20.69 -18.83 16.88
N GLY A 380 -20.36 -17.63 17.35
CA GLY A 380 -20.23 -17.31 18.78
C GLY A 380 -18.83 -17.62 19.35
N PRO A 381 -18.60 -17.34 20.65
CA PRO A 381 -17.26 -17.44 21.25
C PRO A 381 -16.64 -18.83 21.11
N HIS A 382 -15.55 -18.95 20.34
CA HIS A 382 -14.94 -20.22 19.94
C HIS A 382 -13.59 -20.46 20.67
N PRO A 383 -13.21 -21.70 21.01
CA PRO A 383 -11.97 -21.99 21.73
C PRO A 383 -10.68 -21.92 20.89
N VAL A 384 -10.77 -21.80 19.57
CA VAL A 384 -9.61 -21.81 18.64
C VAL A 384 -8.86 -20.49 18.72
N LYS A 385 -7.55 -20.55 18.96
CA LYS A 385 -6.70 -19.38 19.11
C LYS A 385 -5.97 -19.05 17.80
N SER A 386 -5.69 -17.78 17.58
CA SER A 386 -5.10 -17.29 16.32
C SER A 386 -3.68 -17.79 16.04
N HIS A 387 -2.98 -18.40 17.01
CA HIS A 387 -1.71 -19.08 16.75
C HIS A 387 -1.87 -20.55 16.33
N GLU A 388 -2.97 -21.21 16.69
CA GLU A 388 -3.23 -22.62 16.33
C GLU A 388 -3.55 -22.70 14.82
N LEU A 389 -4.29 -21.72 14.29
CA LEU A 389 -4.52 -21.56 12.85
C LEU A 389 -3.26 -21.30 12.01
N LEU A 390 -2.13 -20.89 12.61
CA LEU A 390 -0.88 -20.70 11.89
C LEU A 390 -0.14 -22.03 11.62
N GLU A 391 -0.56 -23.12 12.28
CA GLU A 391 0.00 -24.46 12.07
C GLU A 391 -0.95 -25.38 11.26
N MET A 392 -2.11 -24.87 10.82
CA MET A 392 -3.13 -25.60 10.08
C MET A 392 -3.18 -25.26 8.58
N THR A 393 -3.68 -26.19 7.77
CA THR A 393 -3.98 -25.97 6.35
C THR A 393 -5.43 -25.53 6.11
N ILE A 394 -5.69 -24.88 4.96
CA ILE A 394 -7.04 -24.44 4.57
C ILE A 394 -8.04 -25.62 4.54
N GLY A 395 -7.61 -26.79 4.07
CA GLY A 395 -8.46 -27.98 4.01
C GLY A 395 -8.93 -28.44 5.40
N GLU A 396 -8.03 -28.46 6.38
CA GLU A 396 -8.34 -28.84 7.76
C GLU A 396 -9.26 -27.81 8.44
N VAL A 397 -9.06 -26.51 8.18
CA VAL A 397 -9.94 -25.45 8.68
C VAL A 397 -11.35 -25.60 8.09
N LEU A 398 -11.48 -25.87 6.78
CA LEU A 398 -12.78 -26.03 6.14
C LEU A 398 -13.51 -27.32 6.57
N SER A 399 -12.81 -28.45 6.69
CA SER A 399 -13.43 -29.70 7.16
C SER A 399 -13.99 -29.57 8.59
N SER A 400 -13.23 -28.94 9.49
CA SER A 400 -13.69 -28.71 10.87
C SER A 400 -14.85 -27.71 10.94
N LEU A 401 -15.01 -26.80 9.98
CA LEU A 401 -16.14 -25.86 9.92
C LEU A 401 -17.44 -26.50 9.44
N ASP A 402 -17.37 -27.53 8.60
CA ASP A 402 -18.56 -28.29 8.20
C ASP A 402 -19.00 -29.26 9.32
N ASP A 403 -18.07 -29.92 10.00
CA ASP A 403 -18.36 -30.72 11.22
C ASP A 403 -19.03 -29.86 12.33
N LEU A 404 -18.59 -28.61 12.51
CA LEU A 404 -19.17 -27.66 13.49
C LEU A 404 -20.59 -27.21 13.15
N LYS A 405 -20.96 -27.14 11.86
CA LYS A 405 -22.34 -26.83 11.44
C LYS A 405 -23.29 -27.98 11.74
N GLU A 406 -22.83 -29.22 11.63
CA GLU A 406 -23.66 -30.40 11.92
C GLU A 406 -23.72 -30.71 13.43
N ASN A 407 -22.65 -30.46 14.18
CA ASN A 407 -22.58 -30.75 15.63
C ASN A 407 -21.93 -29.60 16.44
N PRO A 408 -22.69 -28.54 16.79
CA PRO A 408 -22.17 -27.32 17.45
C PRO A 408 -21.72 -27.48 18.93
N GLY A 409 -21.50 -28.71 19.39
CA GLY A 409 -21.03 -29.03 20.76
C GLY A 409 -19.76 -29.90 20.82
N VAL A 410 -19.15 -30.22 19.67
CA VAL A 410 -17.96 -31.10 19.59
C VAL A 410 -16.69 -30.24 19.43
N LYS A 411 -15.60 -30.61 20.14
CA LYS A 411 -14.26 -30.07 19.84
C LYS A 411 -13.84 -30.54 18.44
N ALA A 412 -13.94 -29.66 17.45
CA ALA A 412 -13.62 -29.97 16.04
C ALA A 412 -12.12 -29.99 15.69
N PHE A 413 -11.25 -29.81 16.69
CA PHE A 413 -9.80 -29.74 16.54
C PHE A 413 -9.12 -30.63 17.59
N PRO A 414 -8.15 -31.49 17.19
CA PRO A 414 -7.43 -32.34 18.13
C PRO A 414 -6.56 -31.50 19.08
N ASP A 415 -6.50 -31.86 20.36
CA ASP A 415 -5.69 -31.12 21.34
C ASP A 415 -4.20 -31.16 20.94
N SER A 416 -3.61 -29.96 20.78
CA SER A 416 -2.23 -29.71 20.33
C SER A 416 -1.14 -30.32 21.21
N THR A 417 -1.51 -30.93 22.35
CA THR A 417 -0.60 -31.63 23.26
C THR A 417 -0.19 -33.04 22.79
N GLN A 418 -0.74 -33.56 21.69
CA GLN A 418 -0.38 -34.90 21.17
C GLN A 418 0.63 -34.93 20.02
N HIS A 419 1.05 -33.79 19.46
CA HIS A 419 2.17 -33.78 18.52
C HIS A 419 3.50 -33.96 19.26
N LYS A 420 3.92 -35.24 19.38
CA LYS A 420 5.30 -35.57 19.75
C LYS A 420 6.26 -34.83 18.81
N PRO A 421 7.34 -34.22 19.32
CA PRO A 421 8.38 -33.68 18.46
C PRO A 421 8.89 -34.81 17.56
N VAL A 422 8.92 -34.57 16.26
CA VAL A 422 9.54 -35.50 15.31
C VAL A 422 11.00 -35.62 15.73
N LYS A 423 11.41 -36.82 16.11
CA LYS A 423 12.78 -37.12 16.55
C LYS A 423 13.77 -36.62 15.52
N ASP A 424 14.86 -36.03 16.01
CA ASP A 424 16.12 -36.02 15.28
C ASP A 424 16.43 -37.45 14.80
N TRP A 425 16.66 -37.59 13.50
CA TRP A 425 17.02 -38.88 12.91
C TRP A 425 18.51 -39.13 13.16
N ASP A 426 18.81 -39.70 14.32
CA ASP A 426 20.13 -40.29 14.57
C ASP A 426 20.39 -41.47 13.63
N SER A 427 21.66 -41.65 13.31
CA SER A 427 22.17 -42.41 12.16
C SER A 427 22.33 -43.92 12.39
N ASP A 428 22.15 -44.69 11.32
CA ASP A 428 23.05 -45.75 10.85
C ASP A 428 22.86 -45.86 9.32
N SER A 429 23.87 -46.06 8.45
CA SER A 429 25.21 -46.62 8.68
C SER A 429 26.33 -45.94 7.85
N ASP A 430 27.58 -46.09 8.34
CA ASP A 430 28.89 -46.09 7.65
C ASP A 430 29.09 -45.27 6.33
N ALA A 431 30.06 -44.35 6.20
CA ALA A 431 31.44 -44.46 6.69
C ALA A 431 32.24 -43.14 6.65
N GLY A 432 33.03 -42.89 7.70
CA GLY A 432 34.40 -42.39 7.58
C GLY A 432 34.68 -40.92 7.20
N SER A 433 34.68 -40.01 8.18
CA SER A 433 35.92 -39.34 8.66
C SER A 433 35.61 -38.06 9.46
N ALA A 434 36.06 -38.01 10.71
CA ALA A 434 35.94 -36.84 11.56
C ALA A 434 37.04 -35.79 11.26
N ILE A 435 36.81 -34.52 11.64
CA ILE A 435 37.63 -33.83 12.67
C ILE A 435 37.00 -32.46 13.06
N LYS A 436 36.55 -32.42 14.32
CA LYS A 436 36.53 -31.29 15.29
C LYS A 436 36.16 -29.87 14.83
N ARG A 437 35.03 -29.38 15.37
CA ARG A 437 34.81 -27.96 15.74
C ARG A 437 36.03 -27.37 16.48
N ARG A 438 36.31 -26.09 16.25
CA ARG A 438 37.14 -25.27 17.16
C ARG A 438 36.47 -23.92 17.40
N LYS A 439 36.21 -23.58 18.67
CA LYS A 439 35.92 -22.20 19.08
C LYS A 439 37.18 -21.35 18.89
N LEU A 440 37.02 -20.07 18.56
CA LEU A 440 37.90 -19.02 19.06
C LEU A 440 37.09 -17.75 19.36
N VAL A 441 37.56 -16.98 20.33
CA VAL A 441 36.90 -15.81 20.92
C VAL A 441 37.79 -14.58 20.71
N ASN A 442 37.17 -13.42 20.47
CA ASN A 442 37.67 -12.03 20.53
C ASN A 442 39.08 -11.69 20.01
N SER A 443 39.13 -10.71 19.10
CA SER A 443 40.09 -9.60 19.23
C SER A 443 39.52 -8.31 18.63
N VAL A 444 39.85 -7.18 19.25
CA VAL A 444 39.35 -5.83 18.98
C VAL A 444 40.28 -5.11 17.98
N CYS A 445 39.73 -4.33 17.04
CA CYS A 445 40.17 -2.95 16.82
C CYS A 445 39.23 -2.15 15.90
N THR A 446 39.30 -0.83 16.08
CA THR A 446 38.48 0.21 15.46
C THR A 446 38.85 0.50 14.01
N ASP A 447 37.87 0.93 13.20
CA ASP A 447 37.97 2.23 12.54
C ASP A 447 36.62 2.77 12.02
N THR A 448 36.50 4.10 11.98
CA THR A 448 35.27 4.82 11.67
C THR A 448 35.12 5.15 10.18
N ALA A 449 34.01 4.74 9.56
CA ALA A 449 33.48 5.40 8.37
C ALA A 449 31.95 5.26 8.29
N ARG A 450 31.25 6.39 8.11
CA ARG A 450 29.79 6.43 7.90
C ARG A 450 29.45 6.03 6.45
N THR A 451 28.50 5.14 6.26
CA THR A 451 27.56 5.17 5.12
C THR A 451 26.20 4.66 5.58
N ALA A 452 25.16 5.47 5.41
CA ALA A 452 23.78 5.07 5.61
C ALA A 452 23.19 4.60 4.27
N ASP A 453 22.47 3.48 4.28
CA ASP A 453 21.23 3.22 3.51
C ASP A 453 20.82 1.74 3.69
N GLU A 454 19.98 1.47 4.68
CA GLU A 454 19.14 0.26 4.71
C GLU A 454 17.69 0.71 4.88
N THR A 455 16.91 0.60 3.81
CA THR A 455 15.51 1.03 3.77
C THR A 455 14.63 0.02 4.49
N THR A 456 14.38 0.25 5.78
CA THR A 456 13.39 -0.47 6.58
C THR A 456 11.99 -0.31 5.97
N ALA A 457 11.24 -1.42 5.92
CA ALA A 457 9.82 -1.40 5.56
C ALA A 457 9.02 -0.87 6.76
N LEU A 458 8.65 0.42 6.70
CA LEU A 458 8.01 1.13 7.81
C LEU A 458 6.49 1.04 7.64
N ALA A 459 5.81 0.38 8.57
CA ALA A 459 4.35 0.46 8.67
C ALA A 459 3.97 1.84 9.25
N TYR A 460 3.04 2.53 8.60
CA TYR A 460 2.59 3.88 8.98
C TYR A 460 1.16 3.86 9.52
N VAL A 461 0.99 4.10 10.82
CA VAL A 461 -0.33 4.25 11.44
C VAL A 461 -0.60 5.73 11.71
N SER A 462 -1.65 6.26 11.06
CA SER A 462 -2.19 7.58 11.39
C SER A 462 -3.53 7.42 12.10
N ARG A 463 -3.62 8.04 13.27
CA ARG A 463 -4.82 8.04 14.12
C ARG A 463 -5.63 9.31 13.81
N TYR A 464 -6.97 9.21 13.77
CA TYR A 464 -7.93 10.22 13.28
C TYR A 464 -8.17 10.23 11.74
N ASN A 465 -9.24 10.92 11.29
CA ASN A 465 -9.72 11.03 9.89
C ASN A 465 -8.72 11.66 8.88
N GLN A 466 -7.45 11.79 9.27
CA GLN A 466 -6.39 12.46 8.53
C GLN A 466 -5.53 11.48 7.72
N SER A 467 -5.98 10.25 7.46
CA SER A 467 -5.27 9.34 6.57
C SER A 467 -6.18 8.44 5.75
N SER A 468 -5.63 7.92 4.66
CA SER A 468 -6.26 6.91 3.80
C SER A 468 -6.58 5.58 4.49
N LEU A 469 -5.95 5.27 5.63
CA LEU A 469 -6.31 4.11 6.46
C LEU A 469 -7.49 4.40 7.40
N GLY A 470 -7.76 5.67 7.72
CA GLY A 470 -8.88 6.13 8.53
C GLY A 470 -10.20 6.31 7.77
N VAL A 471 -10.31 5.75 6.56
CA VAL A 471 -11.45 5.92 5.63
C VAL A 471 -12.71 5.14 6.06
N ASN A 472 -12.64 4.42 7.17
CA ASN A 472 -13.80 3.85 7.84
C ASN A 472 -13.95 4.52 9.22
N GLY A 473 -15.03 5.28 9.41
CA GLY A 473 -15.39 5.81 10.73
C GLY A 473 -15.55 4.68 11.75
N VAL A 474 -15.23 4.97 13.02
CA VAL A 474 -14.88 4.02 14.10
C VAL A 474 -13.40 3.64 14.12
N TYR A 475 -12.60 4.50 14.77
CA TYR A 475 -11.24 4.21 15.19
C TYR A 475 -11.02 4.70 16.64
N MET A 476 -10.73 3.78 17.57
CA MET A 476 -10.43 4.08 18.97
C MET A 476 -8.92 3.89 19.25
N PRO A 477 -8.15 4.94 19.55
CA PRO A 477 -6.78 4.81 20.06
C PRO A 477 -6.77 4.12 21.43
N THR A 478 -5.70 3.38 21.72
CA THR A 478 -5.38 2.92 23.07
C THR A 478 -4.16 3.70 23.57
N CYS A 479 -4.23 4.16 24.82
CA CYS A 479 -3.25 5.02 25.47
C CYS A 479 -2.87 4.46 26.85
N TYR A 480 -1.66 4.76 27.28
CA TYR A 480 -1.04 4.20 28.48
C TYR A 480 -0.53 5.32 29.39
N ALA A 481 -0.80 5.23 30.69
CA ALA A 481 -0.13 6.08 31.67
C ALA A 481 1.25 5.49 32.02
N SER A 482 2.30 6.29 31.95
CA SER A 482 3.66 5.83 32.25
C SER A 482 3.88 5.67 33.75
N PRO A 483 4.57 4.60 34.20
CA PRO A 483 4.83 4.36 35.61
C PRO A 483 5.79 5.40 36.20
N LEU A 484 5.71 5.57 37.52
CA LEU A 484 6.63 6.42 38.29
C LEU A 484 8.07 5.89 38.19
N SER A 485 9.01 6.78 37.92
CA SER A 485 10.43 6.43 37.78
C SER A 485 11.16 6.40 39.14
N SER A 486 10.84 5.41 39.98
CA SER A 486 11.65 5.03 41.15
C SER A 486 11.29 3.65 41.69
N SER A 487 12.17 3.08 42.50
CA SER A 487 12.32 1.64 42.78
C SER A 487 11.39 1.06 43.87
N GLU A 488 10.08 1.29 43.79
CA GLU A 488 9.12 0.67 44.74
C GLU A 488 8.00 -0.09 44.02
N GLN A 489 8.21 -1.40 43.88
CA GLN A 489 7.13 -2.36 43.62
C GLN A 489 6.34 -2.57 44.91
N THR A 490 5.14 -2.01 45.00
CA THR A 490 4.10 -2.47 45.94
C THR A 490 2.89 -2.94 45.17
N SER A 491 2.52 -4.21 45.37
CA SER A 491 1.33 -4.83 44.78
C SER A 491 0.05 -4.18 45.31
N ALA A 492 -0.60 -3.35 44.48
CA ALA A 492 -1.90 -2.76 44.78
C ALA A 492 -2.89 -3.01 43.63
N THR A 493 -3.66 -4.09 43.75
CA THR A 493 -4.77 -4.41 42.84
C THR A 493 -6.00 -3.54 43.15
N SER A 494 -6.00 -2.29 42.68
CA SER A 494 -7.19 -1.45 42.62
C SER A 494 -7.08 -0.40 41.51
N LEU A 495 -8.02 -0.41 40.57
CA LEU A 495 -8.12 0.55 39.46
C LEU A 495 -8.60 1.93 39.93
N SER A 496 -7.71 2.68 40.56
CA SER A 496 -7.81 4.15 40.69
C SER A 496 -6.42 4.79 40.61
N THR A 497 -5.61 4.38 39.64
CA THR A 497 -4.32 5.04 39.35
C THR A 497 -4.57 6.45 38.85
N SER A 498 -4.37 7.43 39.74
CA SER A 498 -4.32 8.85 39.35
C SER A 498 -3.16 9.09 38.39
N TRP A 499 -3.33 10.05 37.48
CA TRP A 499 -2.33 10.40 36.47
C TRP A 499 -2.47 11.87 36.09
N VAL A 500 -1.38 12.44 35.55
CA VAL A 500 -1.27 13.84 35.17
C VAL A 500 -0.63 14.00 33.79
N LEU A 501 -0.97 15.08 33.08
CA LEU A 501 -0.24 15.51 31.89
C LEU A 501 1.00 16.32 32.30
N LYS A 502 2.19 15.74 32.13
CA LYS A 502 3.47 16.44 32.34
C LYS A 502 4.05 16.88 31.00
N ARG A 503 4.19 18.19 30.78
CA ARG A 503 4.86 18.77 29.61
C ARG A 503 6.29 18.22 29.52
N GLN A 504 6.67 17.64 28.37
CA GLN A 504 8.06 17.23 28.11
C GLN A 504 8.76 18.21 27.18
N TRP A 505 8.09 18.64 26.11
CA TRP A 505 8.70 19.48 25.08
C TRP A 505 7.70 20.46 24.45
N ARG A 506 8.24 21.49 23.78
CA ARG A 506 7.48 22.45 22.96
C ARG A 506 8.28 22.91 21.76
N VAL A 507 7.60 23.21 20.65
CA VAL A 507 8.20 23.74 19.41
C VAL A 507 7.45 25.01 19.01
N ASP A 508 8.20 26.07 18.70
CA ASP A 508 7.64 27.37 18.30
C ASP A 508 7.36 27.40 16.78
N LEU A 509 6.14 27.76 16.40
CA LEU A 509 5.67 27.94 15.03
C LEU A 509 5.33 29.40 14.71
N LYS A 510 5.76 30.35 15.56
CA LYS A 510 5.72 31.82 15.40
C LYS A 510 4.35 32.49 15.37
N LYS A 511 3.27 31.75 15.11
CA LYS A 511 1.87 32.20 15.19
C LYS A 511 0.96 31.04 15.62
N CYS A 512 -0.31 31.35 15.88
CA CYS A 512 -1.38 30.42 16.26
C CYS A 512 -1.38 29.09 15.49
N ILE A 513 -1.68 28.02 16.22
CA ILE A 513 -1.86 26.67 15.70
C ILE A 513 -3.31 26.24 15.92
N ASP A 514 -4.14 26.41 14.88
CA ASP A 514 -5.54 25.96 14.89
C ASP A 514 -5.70 24.57 14.23
N ALA A 515 -4.70 24.12 13.48
CA ALA A 515 -4.66 22.77 12.89
C ALA A 515 -4.48 21.69 13.96
N SER A 516 -5.14 20.54 13.76
CA SER A 516 -4.95 19.35 14.61
C SER A 516 -3.75 18.54 14.08
N PRO A 517 -2.83 18.04 14.94
CA PRO A 517 -1.62 17.34 14.49
C PRO A 517 -1.91 16.01 13.77
N LEU A 518 -1.29 15.82 12.61
CA LEU A 518 -1.23 14.53 11.93
C LEU A 518 -0.14 13.68 12.59
N VAL A 519 -0.47 12.49 13.07
CA VAL A 519 0.49 11.60 13.75
C VAL A 519 0.78 10.37 12.91
N ILE A 520 2.04 9.92 12.93
CA ILE A 520 2.56 8.86 12.07
C ILE A 520 3.47 7.97 12.92
N GLN A 521 2.97 6.82 13.41
CA GLN A 521 3.84 5.81 14.04
C GLN A 521 4.59 5.04 12.96
N ARG A 522 5.88 4.79 13.18
CA ARG A 522 6.74 3.96 12.32
C ARG A 522 7.17 2.73 13.09
N HIS A 523 6.88 1.54 12.56
CA HIS A 523 7.21 0.26 13.20
C HIS A 523 8.37 -0.45 12.51
N ASP A 524 9.08 -1.31 13.25
CA ASP A 524 10.01 -2.30 12.72
C ASP A 524 9.30 -3.61 12.30
N LEU A 525 10.10 -4.60 11.88
CA LEU A 525 9.61 -5.91 11.42
C LEU A 525 9.00 -6.74 12.55
N ASP A 526 9.36 -6.48 13.80
CA ASP A 526 8.82 -7.14 15.00
C ASP A 526 7.58 -6.40 15.55
N GLY A 527 7.18 -5.29 14.89
CA GLY A 527 6.01 -4.48 15.23
C GLY A 527 6.26 -3.45 16.33
N ALA A 528 7.48 -3.31 16.84
CA ALA A 528 7.82 -2.31 17.83
C ALA A 528 7.90 -0.91 17.19
N VAL A 529 7.49 0.12 17.92
CA VAL A 529 7.52 1.51 17.44
C VAL A 529 8.96 2.03 17.45
N ILE A 530 9.55 2.23 16.27
CA ILE A 530 10.89 2.83 16.09
C ILE A 530 10.85 4.32 16.43
N SER A 531 9.76 5.00 16.05
CA SER A 531 9.57 6.46 16.19
C SER A 531 8.12 6.84 15.93
N THR A 532 7.71 7.97 16.49
CA THR A 532 6.38 8.56 16.26
C THR A 532 6.57 9.98 15.76
N TRP A 533 6.19 10.26 14.53
CA TRP A 533 6.26 11.61 13.96
C TRP A 533 4.94 12.35 14.12
N ALA A 534 5.01 13.66 14.35
CA ALA A 534 3.84 14.54 14.37
C ALA A 534 4.06 15.72 13.42
N ILE A 535 3.10 15.94 12.53
CA ILE A 535 3.11 17.00 11.52
C ILE A 535 2.01 18.01 11.84
N VAL A 536 2.35 19.29 11.98
CA VAL A 536 1.38 20.35 12.29
C VAL A 536 1.72 21.66 11.59
N GLY A 537 0.69 22.38 11.14
CA GLY A 537 0.78 23.66 10.45
C GLY A 537 0.28 24.82 11.30
N SER A 538 0.70 26.04 10.97
CA SER A 538 0.40 27.25 11.75
C SER A 538 0.07 28.47 10.91
N HIS A 539 -0.40 29.53 11.57
CA HIS A 539 -0.75 30.79 10.93
C HIS A 539 0.46 31.59 10.41
N SER A 540 1.69 31.13 10.64
CA SER A 540 2.91 31.70 10.04
C SER A 540 3.22 31.13 8.66
N GLY A 541 2.45 30.14 8.19
CA GLY A 541 2.75 29.35 7.00
C GLY A 541 3.76 28.24 7.26
N GLN A 542 4.27 28.09 8.49
CA GLN A 542 5.17 27.00 8.84
C GLN A 542 4.40 25.70 9.07
N LEU A 543 4.81 24.66 8.34
CA LEU A 543 4.50 23.26 8.55
C LEU A 543 5.77 22.59 9.10
N VAL A 544 5.66 21.92 10.25
CA VAL A 544 6.80 21.21 10.88
C VAL A 544 6.45 19.73 11.06
N CYS A 545 7.46 18.87 10.91
CA CYS A 545 7.44 17.49 11.35
C CYS A 545 8.43 17.31 12.49
N VAL A 546 7.97 16.74 13.60
CA VAL A 546 8.79 16.49 14.80
C VAL A 546 8.73 15.03 15.20
N ASP A 547 9.81 14.50 15.76
CA ASP A 547 9.80 13.19 16.40
C ASP A 547 9.34 13.34 17.87
N VAL A 548 8.18 12.78 18.17
CA VAL A 548 7.49 12.86 19.45
C VAL A 548 8.26 12.13 20.55
N GLN A 549 8.94 11.02 20.20
CA GLN A 549 9.70 10.21 21.15
C GLN A 549 11.07 10.83 21.45
N ASP A 550 11.69 11.47 20.45
CA ASP A 550 12.96 12.19 20.57
C ASP A 550 12.75 13.67 21.00
N ASN A 551 12.01 13.86 22.09
CA ASN A 551 11.71 15.16 22.72
C ASN A 551 11.25 16.30 21.79
N GLY A 552 10.50 15.97 20.74
CA GLY A 552 10.00 16.95 19.78
C GLY A 552 11.07 17.48 18.82
N ARG A 553 12.18 16.74 18.61
CA ARG A 553 13.22 17.13 17.66
C ARG A 553 12.63 17.28 16.26
N GLU A 554 12.91 18.42 15.63
CA GLU A 554 12.49 18.69 14.26
C GLU A 554 13.14 17.69 13.29
N VAL A 555 12.31 16.98 12.53
CA VAL A 555 12.71 16.11 11.42
C VAL A 555 12.86 16.97 10.16
N TRP A 556 11.88 17.83 9.90
CA TRP A 556 11.92 18.84 8.85
C TRP A 556 10.95 19.99 9.16
N ARG A 557 11.19 21.15 8.54
CA ARG A 557 10.32 22.33 8.60
C ARG A 557 10.29 23.01 7.23
N VAL A 558 9.10 23.35 6.76
CA VAL A 558 8.87 24.08 5.50
C VAL A 558 7.97 25.28 5.76
N THR A 559 8.18 26.36 5.01
CA THR A 559 7.30 27.54 5.02
C THR A 559 6.55 27.59 3.69
N LEU A 560 5.22 27.56 3.76
CA LEU A 560 4.32 27.61 2.61
C LEU A 560 3.95 29.06 2.28
N ASP A 561 3.04 29.25 1.32
CA ASP A 561 2.72 30.57 0.74
C ASP A 561 1.84 31.48 1.61
N ASP A 562 1.04 30.92 2.53
CA ASP A 562 0.23 31.65 3.51
C ASP A 562 -0.07 30.75 4.73
N ARG A 563 -0.79 31.29 5.72
CA ARG A 563 -1.26 30.60 6.92
C ARG A 563 -1.93 29.25 6.62
N ILE A 564 -1.65 28.30 7.51
CA ILE A 564 -2.23 26.96 7.49
C ILE A 564 -3.27 26.89 8.61
N GLU A 565 -4.54 26.77 8.23
CA GLU A 565 -5.66 26.46 9.12
C GLU A 565 -6.16 25.02 8.90
N ALA A 566 -5.97 24.46 7.70
CA ALA A 566 -6.28 23.07 7.40
C ALA A 566 -5.34 22.11 8.15
N SER A 567 -5.90 21.04 8.70
CA SER A 567 -5.08 19.96 9.25
C SER A 567 -4.47 19.13 8.12
N ALA A 568 -3.20 18.72 8.29
CA ALA A 568 -2.50 17.92 7.30
C ALA A 568 -3.07 16.49 7.24
N THR A 569 -3.00 15.84 6.08
CA THR A 569 -3.47 14.45 5.91
C THR A 569 -2.51 13.59 5.09
N LEU A 570 -2.52 12.28 5.31
CA LEU A 570 -1.52 11.34 4.78
C LEU A 570 -2.13 10.33 3.77
N SER A 571 -1.49 10.22 2.61
CA SER A 571 -1.51 8.98 1.82
C SER A 571 -0.40 8.06 2.30
N VAL A 572 -0.77 6.96 2.95
CA VAL A 572 0.20 5.91 3.33
C VAL A 572 0.74 5.21 2.09
N LYS A 573 -0.11 4.97 1.07
CA LYS A 573 0.27 4.28 -0.17
C LYS A 573 1.29 5.05 -1.02
N TYR A 574 1.24 6.37 -1.00
CA TYR A 574 2.11 7.22 -1.82
C TYR A 574 3.20 7.97 -1.02
N GLY A 575 3.16 7.92 0.31
CA GLY A 575 4.11 8.64 1.19
C GLY A 575 3.98 10.16 1.11
N LEU A 576 2.77 10.65 0.83
CA LEU A 576 2.48 12.07 0.58
C LEU A 576 1.59 12.67 1.66
N VAL A 577 2.01 13.82 2.17
CA VAL A 577 1.27 14.65 3.12
C VAL A 577 0.61 15.79 2.35
N TYR A 578 -0.70 15.96 2.51
CA TYR A 578 -1.47 17.03 1.89
C TYR A 578 -1.85 18.09 2.91
N VAL A 579 -1.73 19.36 2.54
CA VAL A 579 -2.17 20.48 3.39
C VAL A 579 -2.62 21.66 2.54
N GLY A 580 -3.71 22.31 2.95
CA GLY A 580 -4.25 23.50 2.33
C GLY A 580 -3.79 24.78 3.03
N THR A 581 -3.55 25.83 2.25
CA THR A 581 -3.24 27.18 2.75
C THR A 581 -4.34 28.18 2.43
N TYR A 582 -4.33 29.29 3.16
CA TYR A 582 -5.29 30.38 2.95
C TYR A 582 -5.08 31.15 1.64
N ALA A 583 -3.92 31.00 0.98
CA ALA A 583 -3.70 31.48 -0.39
C ALA A 583 -4.47 30.68 -1.48
N GLY A 584 -5.20 29.64 -1.08
CA GLY A 584 -5.93 28.74 -1.97
C GLY A 584 -5.06 27.64 -2.57
N THR A 585 -3.87 27.38 -2.00
CA THR A 585 -2.96 26.35 -2.51
C THR A 585 -3.07 25.06 -1.69
N LEU A 586 -3.36 23.94 -2.35
CA LEU A 586 -3.16 22.60 -1.80
C LEU A 586 -1.75 22.14 -2.17
N PHE A 587 -0.93 21.84 -1.17
CA PHE A 587 0.39 21.24 -1.36
C PHE A 587 0.33 19.74 -1.13
N ALA A 588 1.08 18.98 -1.91
CA ALA A 588 1.47 17.61 -1.59
C ALA A 588 2.99 17.58 -1.34
N LEU A 589 3.38 17.12 -0.16
CA LEU A 589 4.75 17.09 0.31
C LEU A 589 5.19 15.65 0.58
N GLU A 590 6.46 15.36 0.40
CA GLU A 590 7.04 14.08 0.78
C GLU A 590 7.13 13.96 2.30
N MET A 591 6.55 12.89 2.86
CA MET A 591 6.45 12.65 4.30
C MET A 591 7.81 12.68 5.02
N HIS A 592 8.88 12.23 4.37
CA HIS A 592 10.22 12.08 4.97
C HIS A 592 11.05 13.36 5.00
N SER A 593 10.85 14.28 4.06
CA SER A 593 11.69 15.48 3.90
C SER A 593 10.93 16.81 3.97
N GLY A 594 9.61 16.80 3.79
CA GLY A 594 8.81 18.01 3.59
C GLY A 594 8.98 18.62 2.19
N ASP A 595 9.61 17.91 1.24
CA ASP A 595 9.78 18.42 -0.13
C ASP A 595 8.44 18.49 -0.88
N ILE A 596 8.13 19.65 -1.46
CA ILE A 596 6.90 19.84 -2.24
C ILE A 596 7.00 19.04 -3.55
N ARG A 597 6.20 17.98 -3.66
CA ARG A 597 6.09 17.13 -4.86
C ARG A 597 5.20 17.77 -5.93
N TRP A 598 4.08 18.37 -5.52
CA TRP A 598 3.22 19.18 -6.39
C TRP A 598 2.42 20.20 -5.59
N ARG A 599 1.84 21.19 -6.30
CA ARG A 599 0.86 22.13 -5.73
C ARG A 599 -0.30 22.33 -6.69
N PHE A 600 -1.51 22.44 -6.17
CA PHE A 600 -2.73 22.82 -6.90
C PHE A 600 -3.25 24.13 -6.35
N ARG A 601 -3.79 25.02 -7.22
CA ARG A 601 -4.31 26.32 -6.82
C ARG A 601 -5.81 26.43 -7.11
N ALA A 602 -6.60 26.48 -6.04
CA ALA A 602 -8.00 26.91 -6.04
C ALA A 602 -8.07 28.44 -6.18
N ILE A 603 -9.28 28.99 -6.31
CA ILE A 603 -9.49 30.44 -6.47
C ILE A 603 -9.40 31.14 -5.09
N GLU A 604 -9.91 30.50 -4.06
CA GLU A 604 -10.02 31.02 -2.69
C GLU A 604 -9.42 30.07 -1.65
N ALA A 605 -9.32 30.56 -0.40
CA ALA A 605 -8.71 29.86 0.73
C ALA A 605 -9.16 28.39 0.90
N ILE A 606 -8.19 27.51 1.18
CA ILE A 606 -8.45 26.11 1.55
C ILE A 606 -8.27 26.00 3.07
N LYS A 607 -9.39 25.73 3.76
CA LYS A 607 -9.45 25.66 5.23
C LYS A 607 -9.88 24.29 5.75
N ALA A 608 -10.63 23.54 4.96
CA ALA A 608 -10.96 22.15 5.24
C ALA A 608 -9.71 21.27 5.16
N ALA A 609 -9.64 20.20 5.97
CA ALA A 609 -8.66 19.15 5.76
C ALA A 609 -8.96 18.39 4.46
N ALA A 610 -7.92 17.88 3.80
CA ALA A 610 -8.07 17.12 2.56
C ALA A 610 -8.31 15.63 2.85
N LEU A 611 -9.35 15.05 2.26
CA LEU A 611 -9.69 13.64 2.35
C LEU A 611 -8.90 12.83 1.30
N VAL A 612 -8.20 11.76 1.73
CA VAL A 612 -7.38 10.92 0.85
C VAL A 612 -8.04 9.56 0.64
N ILE A 613 -8.23 9.16 -0.62
CA ILE A 613 -8.84 7.89 -1.02
C ILE A 613 -7.81 7.11 -1.87
N ASP A 614 -6.88 6.41 -1.20
CA ASP A 614 -5.76 5.69 -1.83
C ASP A 614 -6.21 4.54 -2.77
N THR A 615 -7.39 3.98 -2.53
CA THR A 615 -8.01 2.97 -3.41
C THR A 615 -8.36 3.55 -4.79
N ARG A 616 -8.70 4.84 -4.85
CA ARG A 616 -9.07 5.57 -6.09
C ARG A 616 -7.96 6.53 -6.57
N LYS A 617 -6.82 6.55 -5.88
CA LYS A 617 -5.69 7.48 -6.13
C LYS A 617 -6.16 8.95 -6.15
N LEU A 618 -7.07 9.29 -5.24
CA LEU A 618 -7.80 10.55 -5.24
C LEU A 618 -7.55 11.32 -3.94
N VAL A 619 -7.36 12.64 -4.05
CA VAL A 619 -7.43 13.57 -2.92
C VAL A 619 -8.59 14.54 -3.16
N VAL A 620 -9.48 14.65 -2.18
CA VAL A 620 -10.72 15.43 -2.23
C VAL A 620 -10.66 16.52 -1.17
N PHE A 621 -10.96 17.76 -1.53
CA PHE A 621 -10.97 18.86 -0.57
C PHE A 621 -11.97 19.95 -0.98
N GLY A 622 -12.39 20.73 0.00
CA GLY A 622 -13.24 21.89 -0.19
C GLY A 622 -12.45 23.20 -0.15
N ALA A 623 -12.82 24.15 -1.01
CA ALA A 623 -12.28 25.51 -1.00
C ALA A 623 -13.38 26.54 -0.72
N TYR A 624 -12.96 27.78 -0.43
CA TYR A 624 -13.89 28.88 -0.16
C TYR A 624 -14.61 29.42 -1.41
N ASP A 625 -14.15 29.05 -2.60
CA ASP A 625 -14.74 29.39 -3.90
C ASP A 625 -15.98 28.55 -4.26
N SER A 626 -16.53 27.84 -3.26
CA SER A 626 -17.68 26.93 -3.34
C SER A 626 -17.42 25.58 -4.03
N ASN A 627 -16.21 25.31 -4.55
CA ASN A 627 -15.93 24.05 -5.21
C ASN A 627 -15.45 22.95 -4.24
N LEU A 628 -16.02 21.76 -4.40
CA LEU A 628 -15.42 20.50 -3.99
C LEU A 628 -14.54 20.00 -5.12
N TYR A 629 -13.24 19.85 -4.87
CA TYR A 629 -12.25 19.40 -5.84
C TYR A 629 -11.89 17.93 -5.64
N GLY A 630 -11.69 17.21 -6.74
CA GLY A 630 -11.07 15.88 -6.76
C GLY A 630 -9.84 15.90 -7.66
N LEU A 631 -8.66 15.66 -7.08
CA LEU A 631 -7.39 15.62 -7.80
C LEU A 631 -6.78 14.22 -7.74
N ASP A 632 -5.96 13.87 -8.74
CA ASP A 632 -5.07 12.73 -8.63
C ASP A 632 -4.05 12.94 -7.50
N ALA A 633 -4.03 12.01 -6.54
CA ALA A 633 -3.21 12.08 -5.34
C ALA A 633 -1.69 12.20 -5.65
N VAL A 634 -1.21 11.61 -6.74
CA VAL A 634 0.23 11.55 -7.06
C VAL A 634 0.66 12.69 -7.97
N THR A 635 -0.21 13.16 -8.89
CA THR A 635 0.17 14.19 -9.88
C THR A 635 -0.40 15.58 -9.59
N GLY A 636 -1.38 15.71 -8.69
CA GLY A 636 -2.10 16.96 -8.44
C GLY A 636 -3.02 17.41 -9.59
N GLN A 637 -3.18 16.58 -10.63
CA GLN A 637 -4.05 16.91 -11.76
C GLN A 637 -5.52 16.84 -11.33
N ARG A 638 -6.25 17.93 -11.56
CA ARG A 638 -7.70 18.01 -11.32
C ARG A 638 -8.44 17.04 -12.23
N ARG A 639 -9.14 16.09 -11.62
CA ARG A 639 -10.08 15.18 -12.31
C ARG A 639 -11.44 15.83 -12.43
N TRP A 640 -11.95 16.38 -11.32
CA TRP A 640 -13.24 17.09 -11.27
C TRP A 640 -13.22 18.26 -10.27
N ALA A 641 -14.21 19.16 -10.44
CA ALA A 641 -14.55 20.23 -9.51
C ALA A 641 -16.06 20.45 -9.58
N ILE A 642 -16.72 20.56 -8.43
CA ILE A 642 -18.18 20.66 -8.33
C ILE A 642 -18.54 21.83 -7.43
N ASP A 643 -19.24 22.81 -7.98
CA ASP A 643 -19.77 23.95 -7.23
C ASP A 643 -20.94 23.51 -6.33
N LEU A 644 -20.74 23.63 -5.01
CA LEU A 644 -21.75 23.35 -3.98
C LEU A 644 -22.53 24.60 -3.56
N GLN A 645 -22.36 25.73 -4.27
CA GLN A 645 -23.03 27.01 -4.07
C GLN A 645 -22.81 27.65 -2.69
N GLY A 646 -21.78 27.24 -1.96
CA GLY A 646 -21.30 27.88 -0.74
C GLY A 646 -19.92 27.36 -0.35
N SER A 647 -19.10 28.21 0.27
CA SER A 647 -17.74 27.89 0.70
C SER A 647 -17.68 26.61 1.53
N ILE A 648 -16.65 25.80 1.34
CA ILE A 648 -16.53 24.51 2.02
C ILE A 648 -15.46 24.62 3.11
N PHE A 649 -15.90 24.57 4.37
CA PHE A 649 -15.03 24.51 5.55
C PHE A 649 -15.08 23.12 6.22
N SER A 650 -16.23 22.45 6.19
CA SER A 650 -16.36 21.08 6.67
C SER A 650 -15.41 20.14 5.91
N THR A 651 -14.73 19.26 6.64
CA THR A 651 -13.91 18.21 6.04
C THR A 651 -14.82 17.19 5.33
N PRO A 652 -14.59 16.88 4.04
CA PRO A 652 -15.37 15.86 3.33
C PRO A 652 -15.22 14.47 3.97
N LEU A 653 -16.25 13.65 3.86
CA LEU A 653 -16.28 12.28 4.41
C LEU A 653 -16.51 11.27 3.27
N TYR A 654 -15.66 10.26 3.14
CA TYR A 654 -15.93 9.10 2.30
C TYR A 654 -16.14 7.87 3.19
N CYS A 655 -17.20 7.12 2.92
CA CYS A 655 -17.54 5.89 3.62
C CYS A 655 -17.26 4.70 2.69
N GLY A 656 -16.17 3.96 2.94
CA GLY A 656 -15.75 2.87 2.06
C GLY A 656 -16.83 1.80 1.84
N TRP A 657 -17.55 1.43 2.89
CA TRP A 657 -18.61 0.40 2.87
C TRP A 657 -19.86 0.74 2.05
N SER A 658 -20.10 2.03 1.76
CA SER A 658 -21.23 2.47 0.92
C SER A 658 -20.78 3.13 -0.39
N GLU A 659 -19.47 3.28 -0.57
CA GLU A 659 -18.83 4.03 -1.65
C GLU A 659 -19.34 5.48 -1.82
N LYS A 660 -19.91 6.06 -0.77
CA LYS A 660 -20.47 7.42 -0.78
C LYS A 660 -19.50 8.46 -0.25
N LEU A 661 -19.44 9.59 -0.95
CA LEU A 661 -18.72 10.80 -0.58
C LEU A 661 -19.72 11.87 -0.14
N PHE A 662 -19.51 12.48 1.02
CA PHE A 662 -20.34 13.52 1.60
C PHE A 662 -19.54 14.80 1.78
N ALA A 663 -20.20 15.94 1.56
CA ALA A 663 -19.63 17.27 1.80
C ALA A 663 -20.69 18.21 2.40
N ALA A 664 -20.25 19.23 3.12
CA ALA A 664 -21.12 20.25 3.69
C ALA A 664 -20.53 21.67 3.58
N THR A 665 -21.39 22.67 3.42
CA THR A 665 -20.98 24.07 3.14
C THR A 665 -21.30 25.03 4.28
N THR A 666 -20.64 26.19 4.26
CA THR A 666 -20.94 27.33 5.13
C THR A 666 -22.31 27.99 4.82
N ARG A 667 -23.04 27.53 3.81
CA ARG A 667 -24.46 27.88 3.59
C ARG A 667 -25.43 26.83 4.14
N GLY A 668 -24.96 25.78 4.80
CA GLY A 668 -25.82 24.71 5.33
C GLY A 668 -26.23 23.65 4.32
N ILE A 669 -25.67 23.68 3.11
CA ILE A 669 -25.91 22.64 2.11
C ILE A 669 -25.13 21.40 2.54
N VAL A 670 -25.80 20.25 2.68
CA VAL A 670 -25.20 18.92 2.86
C VAL A 670 -25.54 18.09 1.63
N VAL A 671 -24.55 17.42 1.04
CA VAL A 671 -24.71 16.70 -0.23
C VAL A 671 -24.05 15.33 -0.15
N ALA A 672 -24.65 14.35 -0.83
CA ALA A 672 -24.07 13.03 -1.02
C ALA A 672 -23.81 12.75 -2.50
N PHE A 673 -22.67 12.13 -2.77
CA PHE A 673 -22.19 11.71 -4.08
C PHE A 673 -21.92 10.21 -4.10
N GLN A 674 -22.18 9.60 -5.26
CA GLN A 674 -21.74 8.25 -5.59
C GLN A 674 -20.66 8.34 -6.67
N PHE A 675 -19.56 7.60 -6.54
CA PHE A 675 -18.59 7.47 -7.63
C PHE A 675 -19.22 6.74 -8.83
N THR A 676 -19.11 7.31 -10.03
CA THR A 676 -19.60 6.69 -11.28
C THR A 676 -18.56 5.79 -11.95
N SER A 677 -17.29 5.95 -11.58
CA SER A 677 -16.16 5.13 -12.03
C SER A 677 -15.37 4.57 -10.84
N SER A 678 -14.85 3.35 -10.97
CA SER A 678 -13.91 2.74 -10.02
C SER A 678 -12.66 3.60 -9.81
N THR A 679 -12.18 4.27 -10.87
CA THR A 679 -11.03 5.20 -10.81
C THR A 679 -11.30 6.45 -9.98
N GLY A 680 -12.56 6.84 -9.75
CA GLY A 680 -12.92 8.08 -9.07
C GLY A 680 -12.85 9.36 -9.94
N ASP A 681 -12.81 9.21 -11.26
CA ASP A 681 -12.70 10.31 -12.23
C ASP A 681 -13.97 11.16 -12.37
N ASP A 682 -15.11 10.67 -11.89
CA ASP A 682 -16.40 11.37 -11.89
C ASP A 682 -17.26 10.91 -10.68
N VAL A 683 -18.16 11.80 -10.23
CA VAL A 683 -19.08 11.58 -9.12
C VAL A 683 -20.46 12.16 -9.42
N LYS A 684 -21.50 11.39 -9.09
CA LYS A 684 -22.90 11.76 -9.31
C LYS A 684 -23.59 12.09 -8.00
N GLU A 685 -24.15 13.30 -7.90
CA GLU A 685 -25.01 13.71 -6.81
C GLU A 685 -26.20 12.75 -6.65
N GLN A 686 -26.41 12.25 -5.43
CA GLN A 686 -27.51 11.36 -5.06
C GLN A 686 -28.65 12.15 -4.41
N TRP A 687 -28.30 13.01 -3.45
CA TRP A 687 -29.23 13.87 -2.75
C TRP A 687 -28.51 15.13 -2.25
N LYS A 688 -29.29 16.19 -2.04
CA LYS A 688 -28.85 17.47 -1.46
C LYS A 688 -29.89 17.94 -0.45
N LEU A 689 -29.44 18.33 0.73
CA LEU A 689 -30.24 18.85 1.84
C LEU A 689 -29.79 20.28 2.16
N GLN A 690 -30.73 21.15 2.50
CA GLN A 690 -30.47 22.50 3.00
C GLN A 690 -30.80 22.57 4.49
N LEU A 691 -29.78 22.73 5.34
CA LEU A 691 -29.92 23.01 6.77
C LEU A 691 -30.12 24.52 7.01
N PRO A 692 -30.67 24.94 8.17
CA PRO A 692 -30.97 26.36 8.46
C PRO A 692 -29.74 27.28 8.55
N ALA A 693 -28.54 26.73 8.78
CA ALA A 693 -27.35 27.48 9.13
C ALA A 693 -26.05 26.80 8.62
N PRO A 694 -24.89 27.50 8.65
CA PRO A 694 -23.60 26.94 8.22
C PRO A 694 -23.23 25.61 8.87
N VAL A 695 -22.58 24.71 8.12
CA VAL A 695 -21.91 23.52 8.67
C VAL A 695 -20.39 23.73 8.63
N PHE A 696 -19.80 23.99 9.79
CA PHE A 696 -18.34 24.10 9.97
C PHE A 696 -17.71 22.79 10.47
N ALA A 697 -18.42 22.06 11.33
CA ALA A 697 -17.98 20.77 11.83
C ALA A 697 -17.72 19.76 10.70
N GLY A 698 -16.70 18.91 10.84
CA GLY A 698 -16.51 17.77 9.93
C GLY A 698 -17.68 16.80 10.02
N LEU A 699 -18.05 16.17 8.90
CA LEU A 699 -19.10 15.14 8.87
C LEU A 699 -18.57 13.82 9.47
N ASN A 700 -19.46 13.04 10.09
CA ASN A 700 -19.15 11.67 10.55
C ASN A 700 -20.34 10.74 10.25
N ALA A 701 -20.16 9.42 10.35
CA ALA A 701 -21.22 8.45 10.05
C ALA A 701 -21.19 7.22 10.98
N ASP A 702 -22.37 6.71 11.30
CA ASP A 702 -22.57 5.40 11.94
C ASP A 702 -22.86 4.36 10.86
N TYR A 703 -21.95 3.40 10.68
CA TYR A 703 -22.06 2.36 9.66
C TYR A 703 -23.25 1.41 9.90
N ALA A 704 -23.58 1.11 11.15
CA ALA A 704 -24.58 0.11 11.52
C ALA A 704 -26.01 0.63 11.43
N SER A 705 -26.21 1.93 11.68
CA SER A 705 -27.51 2.59 11.49
C SER A 705 -27.63 3.36 10.16
N LYS A 706 -26.55 3.47 9.38
CA LYS A 706 -26.47 4.28 8.14
C LYS A 706 -26.89 5.73 8.34
N ILE A 707 -26.50 6.30 9.48
CA ILE A 707 -26.77 7.70 9.83
C ILE A 707 -25.53 8.55 9.58
N LEU A 708 -25.68 9.58 8.75
CA LEU A 708 -24.75 10.70 8.62
C LEU A 708 -25.03 11.70 9.74
N VAL A 709 -24.00 12.12 10.47
CA VAL A 709 -24.08 13.07 11.57
C VAL A 709 -23.46 14.40 11.15
N ALA A 710 -24.22 15.49 11.32
CA ALA A 710 -23.77 16.85 11.02
C ALA A 710 -24.03 17.81 12.19
N GLY A 711 -22.98 18.51 12.63
CA GLY A 711 -23.08 19.61 13.60
C GLY A 711 -23.34 20.94 12.89
N CYS A 712 -24.42 21.62 13.23
CA CYS A 712 -24.84 22.84 12.56
C CYS A 712 -24.62 24.10 13.42
N ALA A 713 -24.38 25.23 12.76
CA ALA A 713 -24.21 26.52 13.41
C ALA A 713 -25.52 27.14 13.96
N ASP A 714 -26.69 26.54 13.71
CA ASP A 714 -27.95 26.88 14.38
C ASP A 714 -28.06 26.30 15.80
N GLY A 715 -27.07 25.51 16.24
CA GLY A 715 -27.10 24.83 17.52
C GLY A 715 -27.89 23.51 17.49
N ASN A 716 -28.02 22.84 16.34
CA ASN A 716 -28.59 21.49 16.27
C ASN A 716 -27.57 20.50 15.72
N LEU A 717 -27.51 19.34 16.37
CA LEU A 717 -26.88 18.14 15.84
C LEU A 717 -27.94 17.36 15.05
N TYR A 718 -27.65 17.07 13.79
CA TYR A 718 -28.56 16.36 12.88
C TYR A 718 -28.10 14.94 12.62
N GLY A 719 -29.04 13.99 12.72
CA GLY A 719 -28.91 12.64 12.19
C GLY A 719 -29.70 12.53 10.88
N LEU A 720 -29.00 12.28 9.79
CA LEU A 720 -29.54 12.22 8.44
C LEU A 720 -29.38 10.80 7.87
N SER A 721 -30.35 10.31 7.12
CA SER A 721 -30.21 9.07 6.34
C SER A 721 -29.09 9.22 5.30
N MET A 722 -28.10 8.34 5.29
CA MET A 722 -27.05 8.31 4.26
C MET A 722 -27.62 8.00 2.85
N ASP A 723 -28.79 7.38 2.78
CA ASP A 723 -29.39 6.93 1.53
C ASP A 723 -30.30 7.98 0.88
N SER A 724 -30.98 8.80 1.67
CA SER A 724 -31.98 9.77 1.19
C SER A 724 -31.74 11.23 1.62
N GLY A 725 -30.80 11.47 2.54
CA GLY A 725 -30.60 12.79 3.16
C GLY A 725 -31.72 13.20 4.11
N SER A 726 -32.74 12.37 4.33
CA SER A 726 -33.87 12.71 5.19
C SER A 726 -33.47 12.70 6.67
N MET A 727 -33.82 13.78 7.38
CA MET A 727 -33.59 13.92 8.82
C MET A 727 -34.35 12.83 9.59
N GLN A 728 -33.60 12.01 10.33
CA GLN A 728 -34.10 10.95 11.20
C GLN A 728 -34.30 11.47 12.62
N TRP A 729 -33.36 12.28 13.11
CA TRP A 729 -33.42 12.91 14.43
C TRP A 729 -32.67 14.25 14.43
N ARG A 730 -32.98 15.08 15.43
CA ARG A 730 -32.25 16.32 15.75
C ARG A 730 -32.10 16.47 17.26
N LEU A 731 -30.95 16.97 17.71
CA LEU A 731 -30.68 17.27 19.11
C LEU A 731 -30.27 18.75 19.25
N PRO A 732 -31.05 19.60 19.93
CA PRO A 732 -30.72 21.01 20.11
C PRO A 732 -29.67 21.23 21.23
N THR A 733 -28.91 22.31 21.09
CA THR A 733 -27.93 22.86 22.03
C THR A 733 -28.14 24.37 22.16
N GLU A 734 -27.62 25.01 23.20
CA GLU A 734 -27.89 26.44 23.44
C GLU A 734 -27.12 27.39 22.50
N LYS A 735 -26.05 26.87 21.87
CA LYS A 735 -25.14 27.64 21.01
C LYS A 735 -24.59 26.76 19.87
N PRO A 736 -23.96 27.36 18.84
CA PRO A 736 -23.48 26.66 17.65
C PRO A 736 -22.55 25.46 17.92
N ILE A 737 -22.58 24.48 17.01
CA ILE A 737 -21.71 23.30 17.02
C ILE A 737 -20.63 23.46 15.93
N PHE A 738 -19.38 23.63 16.35
CA PHE A 738 -18.21 23.72 15.45
C PHE A 738 -17.25 22.52 15.62
N SER A 739 -17.25 21.86 16.80
CA SER A 739 -16.59 20.57 17.01
C SER A 739 -17.11 19.53 16.04
N SER A 740 -16.21 18.78 15.39
CA SER A 740 -16.60 17.61 14.60
C SER A 740 -17.18 16.53 15.52
N PRO A 741 -18.31 15.89 15.18
CA PRO A 741 -18.85 14.78 15.96
C PRO A 741 -17.93 13.55 15.86
N CYS A 742 -17.69 12.86 16.97
CA CYS A 742 -16.87 11.65 17.04
C CYS A 742 -17.75 10.40 17.21
N VAL A 743 -18.03 9.68 16.11
CA VAL A 743 -18.62 8.33 16.16
C VAL A 743 -17.48 7.33 16.34
N TYR A 744 -17.45 6.64 17.48
CA TYR A 744 -16.36 5.73 17.88
C TYR A 744 -16.80 4.28 18.11
N ARG A 745 -18.11 4.01 18.13
CA ARG A 745 -18.72 2.68 17.98
C ARG A 745 -20.14 2.84 17.44
N ALA A 746 -20.70 1.78 16.86
CA ALA A 746 -22.11 1.75 16.48
C ALA A 746 -23.00 2.17 17.66
N GLY A 747 -23.94 3.08 17.43
CA GLY A 747 -24.83 3.61 18.47
C GLY A 747 -24.17 4.51 19.53
N SER A 748 -22.89 4.93 19.40
CA SER A 748 -22.30 5.93 20.31
C SER A 748 -21.52 7.02 19.60
N LEU A 749 -21.90 8.26 19.94
CA LEU A 749 -21.37 9.50 19.43
C LEU A 749 -21.01 10.43 20.61
N VAL A 750 -19.90 11.15 20.51
CA VAL A 750 -19.56 12.28 21.41
C VAL A 750 -19.33 13.54 20.58
N PHE A 751 -19.78 14.70 21.09
CA PHE A 751 -19.53 16.00 20.47
C PHE A 751 -19.53 17.13 21.51
N GLY A 752 -18.87 18.25 21.20
CA GLY A 752 -18.93 19.48 21.99
C GLY A 752 -19.59 20.66 21.26
N SER A 753 -19.92 21.72 21.99
CA SER A 753 -20.53 22.94 21.43
C SER A 753 -20.06 24.23 22.11
N HIS A 754 -20.40 25.38 21.53
CA HIS A 754 -19.99 26.70 22.03
C HIS A 754 -20.66 27.13 23.35
N ASP A 755 -21.66 26.39 23.82
CA ASP A 755 -22.25 26.53 25.16
C ASP A 755 -21.31 25.99 26.26
N GLY A 756 -20.24 25.31 25.87
CA GLY A 756 -19.24 24.72 26.76
C GLY A 756 -19.63 23.32 27.26
N MET A 757 -20.63 22.69 26.66
CA MET A 757 -21.03 21.33 26.99
C MET A 757 -20.35 20.31 26.09
N LEU A 758 -19.83 19.24 26.69
CA LEU A 758 -19.55 17.96 26.03
C LEU A 758 -20.76 17.05 26.21
N ARG A 759 -21.16 16.32 25.17
CA ARG A 759 -22.33 15.43 25.21
C ARG A 759 -22.03 14.08 24.58
N ARG A 760 -22.56 13.01 25.17
CA ARG A 760 -22.67 11.69 24.54
C ARG A 760 -24.10 11.45 24.09
N VAL A 761 -24.25 10.94 22.87
CA VAL A 761 -25.53 10.74 22.18
C VAL A 761 -25.55 9.35 21.57
N ASN A 762 -26.73 8.72 21.53
CA ASN A 762 -26.95 7.54 20.70
C ASN A 762 -27.06 7.96 19.23
N SER A 763 -26.09 7.60 18.39
CA SER A 763 -26.05 7.96 16.96
C SER A 763 -27.22 7.44 16.13
N ARG A 764 -27.94 6.41 16.60
CA ARG A 764 -29.12 5.87 15.91
C ARG A 764 -30.39 6.67 16.22
N SER A 765 -30.63 7.01 17.49
CA SER A 765 -31.89 7.65 17.93
C SER A 765 -31.79 9.17 18.13
N GLY A 766 -30.59 9.73 18.27
CA GLY A 766 -30.37 11.12 18.69
C GLY A 766 -30.59 11.35 20.18
N GLU A 767 -30.78 10.29 20.96
CA GLU A 767 -31.02 10.35 22.40
C GLU A 767 -29.76 10.79 23.16
N LEU A 768 -29.90 11.82 24.01
CA LEU A 768 -28.85 12.32 24.88
C LEU A 768 -28.62 11.35 26.05
N ILE A 769 -27.42 10.78 26.15
CA ILE A 769 -27.03 9.85 27.22
C ILE A 769 -26.52 10.62 28.43
N TRP A 770 -25.62 11.58 28.23
CA TRP A 770 -25.13 12.49 29.27
C TRP A 770 -24.62 13.80 28.66
N SER A 771 -24.54 14.84 29.50
CA SER A 771 -23.92 16.13 29.16
C SER A 771 -23.08 16.67 30.32
N THR A 772 -21.90 17.20 30.02
CA THR A 772 -20.92 17.67 31.01
C THR A 772 -20.50 19.09 30.69
N ASN A 773 -20.56 19.99 31.68
CA ASN A 773 -20.12 21.37 31.51
C ASN A 773 -18.60 21.49 31.65
N LEU A 774 -17.94 21.97 30.61
CA LEU A 774 -16.49 22.22 30.54
C LEU A 774 -16.13 23.71 30.71
N HIS A 775 -17.12 24.55 31.07
CA HIS A 775 -16.97 25.96 31.43
C HIS A 775 -16.33 26.87 30.35
N GLY A 776 -16.15 26.39 29.11
CA GLY A 776 -15.55 27.12 28.01
C GLY A 776 -15.95 26.54 26.66
N ALA A 777 -16.09 27.39 25.64
CA ALA A 777 -16.59 26.98 24.32
C ALA A 777 -15.72 25.89 23.68
N VAL A 778 -16.36 24.88 23.09
CA VAL A 778 -15.67 23.75 22.46
C VAL A 778 -15.64 23.93 20.93
N PHE A 779 -14.46 24.27 20.41
CA PHE A 779 -14.15 24.27 18.97
C PHE A 779 -13.39 23.00 18.56
N ALA A 780 -12.47 22.56 19.42
CA ALA A 780 -11.70 21.33 19.24
C ALA A 780 -12.62 20.12 19.12
N SER A 781 -12.29 19.18 18.23
CA SER A 781 -13.07 17.96 18.08
C SER A 781 -12.71 16.96 19.17
N SER A 782 -13.70 16.31 19.78
CA SER A 782 -13.48 15.31 20.83
C SER A 782 -12.85 14.03 20.27
N THR A 783 -11.97 13.40 21.06
CA THR A 783 -11.36 12.09 20.78
C THR A 783 -11.70 11.13 21.90
N VAL A 784 -12.20 9.92 21.57
CA VAL A 784 -12.41 8.86 22.57
C VAL A 784 -11.27 7.86 22.51
N VAL A 785 -10.62 7.60 23.63
CA VAL A 785 -9.50 6.65 23.76
C VAL A 785 -9.78 5.60 24.83
N ARG A 786 -9.14 4.44 24.71
CA ARG A 786 -9.01 3.48 25.81
C ARG A 786 -7.77 3.80 26.62
N LEU A 787 -7.92 4.11 27.90
CA LEU A 787 -6.80 4.36 28.82
C LEU A 787 -6.49 3.10 29.64
N VAL A 788 -5.21 2.74 29.72
CA VAL A 788 -4.72 1.57 30.46
C VAL A 788 -3.63 1.99 31.46
N GLY A 789 -3.72 1.49 32.70
CA GLY A 789 -2.82 1.82 33.81
C GLY A 789 -1.52 1.01 33.88
N ALA A 790 -1.09 0.38 32.79
CA ALA A 790 0.11 -0.46 32.73
C ALA A 790 0.83 -0.25 31.39
N THR A 791 2.14 -0.53 31.34
CA THR A 791 2.92 -0.44 30.10
C THR A 791 2.64 -1.62 29.16
N PRO A 792 2.86 -1.49 27.83
CA PRO A 792 2.70 -2.59 26.88
C PRO A 792 3.49 -3.86 27.26
N ALA A 793 4.67 -3.71 27.88
CA ALA A 793 5.49 -4.83 28.34
C ALA A 793 4.83 -5.60 29.51
N GLN A 794 4.21 -4.90 30.46
CA GLN A 794 3.55 -5.54 31.61
C GLN A 794 2.25 -6.28 31.21
N CYS A 795 1.57 -5.83 30.15
CA CYS A 795 0.41 -6.54 29.61
C CYS A 795 0.78 -7.81 28.82
N ALA A 796 2.03 -7.94 28.36
CA ALA A 796 2.49 -9.12 27.63
C ALA A 796 2.64 -10.35 28.55
N ASP A 797 3.17 -10.15 29.77
CA ASP A 797 3.39 -11.24 30.73
C ASP A 797 2.07 -11.83 31.27
N THR A 798 1.00 -11.04 31.34
CA THR A 798 -0.32 -11.46 31.86
C THR A 798 -1.13 -12.36 30.90
N LEU A 799 -0.68 -12.60 29.67
CA LEU A 799 -1.42 -13.40 28.68
C LEU A 799 -1.33 -14.93 28.88
N ASN A 800 -0.49 -15.40 29.82
CA ASN A 800 -0.29 -16.84 30.08
C ASN A 800 -1.21 -17.43 31.15
N GLU A 801 -1.94 -16.62 31.92
CA GLU A 801 -2.94 -17.11 32.89
C GLU A 801 -4.37 -16.77 32.41
N GLY A 802 -5.24 -17.78 32.40
CA GLY A 802 -6.52 -17.77 31.68
C GLY A 802 -7.66 -16.94 32.28
N THR A 803 -7.39 -15.73 32.75
CA THR A 803 -8.41 -14.77 33.21
C THR A 803 -8.67 -13.69 32.15
N SER A 804 -9.95 -13.46 31.84
CA SER A 804 -10.39 -12.51 30.82
C SER A 804 -10.13 -11.04 31.16
N THR A 805 -10.24 -10.19 30.13
CA THR A 805 -10.33 -8.70 30.16
C THR A 805 -9.11 -7.92 30.66
N THR A 806 -8.35 -7.36 29.70
CA THR A 806 -7.56 -6.13 29.91
C THR A 806 -8.51 -4.92 29.97
N ASP A 807 -9.15 -4.74 31.13
CA ASP A 807 -10.27 -3.82 31.32
C ASP A 807 -9.83 -2.33 31.40
N GLY A 808 -9.47 -1.76 30.25
CA GLY A 808 -9.08 -0.36 30.11
C GLY A 808 -10.29 0.58 29.96
N GLN A 809 -10.34 1.63 30.79
CA GLN A 809 -11.42 2.63 30.83
C GLN A 809 -11.51 3.41 29.50
N LEU A 810 -12.72 3.64 28.98
CA LEU A 810 -12.94 4.56 27.86
C LEU A 810 -13.06 6.00 28.36
N VAL A 811 -12.32 6.90 27.72
CA VAL A 811 -12.19 8.30 28.15
C VAL A 811 -12.33 9.24 26.95
N CYS A 812 -13.16 10.26 27.08
CA CYS A 812 -13.33 11.33 26.11
C CYS A 812 -12.36 12.48 26.42
N CYS A 813 -11.41 12.75 25.53
CA CYS A 813 -10.50 13.89 25.61
C CYS A 813 -10.95 15.04 24.69
N VAL A 814 -10.94 16.27 25.19
CA VAL A 814 -11.35 17.46 24.44
C VAL A 814 -10.68 18.73 25.01
N ALA A 815 -10.56 19.78 24.19
CA ALA A 815 -9.96 21.05 24.58
C ALA A 815 -10.96 22.22 24.44
N THR A 816 -10.80 23.26 25.27
CA THR A 816 -11.68 24.43 25.30
C THR A 816 -10.94 25.74 24.99
N THR A 817 -11.68 26.77 24.59
CA THR A 817 -11.13 28.13 24.40
C THR A 817 -10.62 28.79 25.68
N THR A 818 -10.92 28.23 26.86
CA THR A 818 -10.33 28.65 28.16
C THR A 818 -8.89 28.14 28.34
N GLY A 819 -8.35 27.37 27.41
CA GLY A 819 -6.98 26.86 27.49
C GLY A 819 -6.82 25.57 28.28
N ARG A 820 -7.93 24.89 28.55
CA ARG A 820 -7.95 23.66 29.35
C ARG A 820 -8.16 22.43 28.48
N VAL A 821 -7.51 21.33 28.85
CA VAL A 821 -7.77 19.99 28.30
C VAL A 821 -8.54 19.20 29.36
N TYR A 822 -9.64 18.58 28.94
CA TYR A 822 -10.54 17.80 29.76
C TYR A 822 -10.51 16.34 29.33
N PHE A 823 -10.55 15.45 30.31
CA PHE A 823 -10.77 14.03 30.14
C PHE A 823 -12.00 13.64 30.97
N CYS A 824 -13.01 13.10 30.30
CA CYS A 824 -14.26 12.67 30.92
C CYS A 824 -14.43 11.16 30.75
N ASP A 825 -14.96 10.49 31.76
CA ASP A 825 -15.38 9.09 31.66
C ASP A 825 -16.48 8.93 30.60
N GLU A 826 -16.36 7.91 29.74
CA GLU A 826 -17.26 7.71 28.59
C GLU A 826 -18.67 7.24 28.99
N ASN A 827 -18.83 6.59 30.15
CA ASN A 827 -20.11 6.07 30.62
C ASN A 827 -20.90 7.12 31.40
N THR A 828 -20.26 7.86 32.30
CA THR A 828 -20.91 8.81 33.20
C THR A 828 -20.82 10.27 32.74
N GLY A 829 -19.85 10.59 31.87
CA GLY A 829 -19.50 11.95 31.51
C GLY A 829 -18.72 12.70 32.59
N SER A 830 -18.43 12.10 33.75
CA SER A 830 -17.73 12.79 34.84
C SER A 830 -16.32 13.19 34.43
N ILE A 831 -15.90 14.41 34.75
CA ILE A 831 -14.52 14.89 34.52
C ILE A 831 -13.58 14.10 35.44
N ILE A 832 -12.73 13.24 34.87
CA ILE A 832 -11.74 12.45 35.60
C ILE A 832 -10.38 13.18 35.69
N TYR A 833 -10.09 14.08 34.74
CA TYR A 833 -8.93 14.95 34.78
C TYR A 833 -9.20 16.25 34.01
N GLN A 834 -8.67 17.36 34.51
CA GLN A 834 -8.58 18.64 33.80
C GLN A 834 -7.24 19.32 34.10
N THR A 835 -6.70 20.05 33.13
CA THR A 835 -5.52 20.90 33.38
C THR A 835 -5.92 22.15 34.19
N CYS A 836 -5.31 22.34 35.36
CA CYS A 836 -5.60 23.47 36.26
C CYS A 836 -4.99 24.81 35.80
N GLU A 837 -5.63 25.91 36.18
CA GLU A 837 -5.04 27.26 36.19
C GLU A 837 -4.23 27.47 37.47
N SER A 838 -3.09 28.16 37.35
CA SER A 838 -2.23 28.52 38.48
C SER A 838 -2.62 29.87 39.09
N SER A 839 -3.65 29.90 39.94
CA SER A 839 -4.00 31.00 40.84
C SER A 839 -4.91 30.46 41.97
N GLU A 840 -4.69 30.69 43.28
CA GLU A 840 -3.69 31.49 44.01
C GLU A 840 -3.23 30.75 45.29
N LYS A 841 -2.18 31.27 45.97
CA LYS A 841 -1.73 30.91 47.33
C LYS A 841 -1.10 29.52 47.54
N ALA A 842 0.09 29.33 46.99
CA ALA A 842 1.13 28.50 47.63
C ALA A 842 2.21 29.42 48.22
N SER A 843 2.17 29.65 49.53
CA SER A 843 3.26 30.32 50.25
C SER A 843 4.41 29.36 50.51
N SER A 844 5.63 29.76 50.15
CA SER A 844 6.92 29.20 50.61
C SER A 844 7.14 27.68 50.44
N ALA A 845 7.62 27.28 49.26
CA ALA A 845 8.77 26.38 49.11
C ALA A 845 9.32 26.49 47.67
N ALA A 846 10.63 26.36 47.49
CA ALA A 846 11.25 26.42 46.18
C ALA A 846 11.34 25.00 45.57
N ASP A 847 10.29 24.59 44.85
CA ASP A 847 10.35 23.47 43.92
C ASP A 847 9.54 23.81 42.65
N THR A 848 10.24 24.03 41.54
CA THR A 848 9.64 24.48 40.28
C THR A 848 9.09 23.30 39.48
N SER A 849 7.94 22.77 39.87
CA SER A 849 7.14 21.90 39.01
C SER A 849 6.39 22.74 37.97
N GLU A 850 6.92 22.80 36.74
CA GLU A 850 6.28 23.48 35.59
C GLU A 850 5.03 22.70 35.09
N ASN A 851 3.99 22.63 35.92
CA ASN A 851 2.66 22.17 35.52
C ASN A 851 1.97 23.21 34.62
N CYS A 852 1.02 22.76 33.79
CA CYS A 852 0.38 23.40 32.63
C CYS A 852 -0.18 24.86 32.75
N SER A 853 0.60 25.82 33.23
CA SER A 853 0.21 27.23 33.33
C SER A 853 0.15 27.90 31.96
N GLU A 854 -1.05 28.40 31.60
CA GLU A 854 -1.37 29.19 30.41
C GLU A 854 -0.98 28.58 29.04
N LEU A 855 -1.73 27.56 28.60
CA LEU A 855 -1.72 27.15 27.19
C LEU A 855 -2.33 28.22 26.26
N GLY A 856 -3.19 29.09 26.81
CA GLY A 856 -4.02 30.03 26.05
C GLY A 856 -5.10 29.31 25.23
N PRO A 857 -5.94 30.03 24.46
CA PRO A 857 -7.10 29.42 23.80
C PRO A 857 -6.75 28.27 22.85
N LEU A 858 -7.46 27.16 23.01
CA LEU A 858 -7.28 25.94 22.20
C LEU A 858 -8.40 25.82 21.17
N PHE A 859 -8.00 25.61 19.91
CA PHE A 859 -8.90 25.45 18.76
C PHE A 859 -8.59 24.13 18.01
N GLY A 860 -7.32 23.77 17.88
CA GLY A 860 -6.90 22.44 17.40
C GLY A 860 -7.30 21.32 18.37
N SER A 861 -7.56 20.14 17.82
CA SER A 861 -7.99 18.97 18.58
C SER A 861 -6.78 18.28 19.24
N PRO A 862 -6.87 17.89 20.53
CA PRO A 862 -5.82 17.12 21.17
C PRO A 862 -5.72 15.72 20.54
N VAL A 863 -4.51 15.30 20.19
CA VAL A 863 -4.26 13.97 19.60
C VAL A 863 -3.49 13.12 20.60
N LEU A 864 -4.07 11.98 20.94
CA LEU A 864 -3.57 11.04 21.93
C LEU A 864 -2.99 9.80 21.25
N ILE A 865 -1.77 9.43 21.63
CA ILE A 865 -1.08 8.26 21.09
C ILE A 865 -0.08 7.69 22.10
N ASP A 866 -0.09 6.38 22.31
CA ASP A 866 0.73 5.71 23.32
C ASP A 866 0.60 6.41 24.70
N LYS A 867 1.68 7.05 25.18
CA LYS A 867 1.73 7.85 26.41
C LYS A 867 1.66 9.36 26.21
N TRP A 868 1.44 9.82 24.98
CA TRP A 868 1.56 11.21 24.55
C TRP A 868 0.21 11.86 24.27
N CYS A 869 0.03 13.09 24.74
CA CYS A 869 -1.01 14.02 24.32
C CYS A 869 -0.34 15.18 23.56
N LEU A 870 -0.69 15.36 22.29
CA LEU A 870 -0.12 16.34 21.38
C LEU A 870 -1.11 17.45 21.11
N LEU A 871 -0.67 18.71 21.22
CA LEU A 871 -1.58 19.85 21.20
C LEU A 871 -0.91 21.12 20.64
N GLY A 872 -1.54 21.73 19.64
CA GLY A 872 -1.21 23.07 19.14
C GLY A 872 -1.98 24.15 19.90
N THR A 873 -1.36 25.31 20.12
CA THR A 873 -1.98 26.43 20.84
C THR A 873 -1.99 27.74 20.05
N ARG A 874 -2.86 28.67 20.47
CA ARG A 874 -2.79 30.07 20.03
C ARG A 874 -1.68 30.90 20.70
N THR A 875 -0.89 30.30 21.58
CA THR A 875 0.35 30.90 22.14
C THR A 875 1.59 30.61 21.28
N ASN A 876 1.40 30.16 20.03
CA ASN A 876 2.41 29.87 18.99
C ASN A 876 3.17 28.54 19.16
N TYR A 877 2.87 27.75 20.18
CA TYR A 877 3.63 26.54 20.51
C TYR A 877 2.86 25.27 20.20
N PHE A 878 3.56 24.29 19.65
CA PHE A 878 3.14 22.89 19.60
C PHE A 878 3.76 22.14 20.77
N TYR A 879 2.97 21.44 21.57
CA TYR A 879 3.41 20.76 22.80
C TYR A 879 3.27 19.24 22.72
N GLY A 880 4.20 18.55 23.38
CA GLY A 880 4.07 17.15 23.78
C GLY A 880 3.96 17.02 25.30
N PHE A 881 2.82 16.51 25.76
CA PHE A 881 2.60 16.14 27.16
C PHE A 881 2.66 14.62 27.29
N GLU A 882 3.30 14.14 28.35
CA GLU A 882 3.36 12.72 28.70
C GLU A 882 2.34 12.45 29.81
N LEU A 883 1.51 11.41 29.64
CA LEU A 883 0.62 10.90 30.68
C LEU A 883 1.49 10.11 31.68
N LYS A 884 1.63 10.61 32.91
CA LYS A 884 2.38 9.95 33.99
C LYS A 884 1.45 9.60 35.14
N GLN A 885 1.59 8.40 35.70
CA GLN A 885 0.94 8.04 36.95
C GLN A 885 1.45 8.89 38.10
N THR A 886 0.57 9.17 39.06
CA THR A 886 0.89 9.80 40.34
C THR A 886 0.68 8.81 41.46
N SER A 887 1.50 8.89 42.51
CA SER A 887 1.27 8.14 43.74
C SER A 887 0.13 8.80 44.53
N SER A 888 -0.58 8.02 45.35
CA SER A 888 -1.72 8.49 46.15
C SER A 888 -1.37 9.51 47.26
N ASN A 889 -0.12 9.99 47.32
CA ASN A 889 0.41 10.89 48.34
C ASN A 889 0.72 12.32 47.82
N GLU A 890 0.42 12.64 46.56
CA GLU A 890 0.66 13.97 45.95
C GLU A 890 -0.63 14.78 45.63
N ASN A 891 -1.77 14.42 46.24
CA ASN A 891 -3.05 15.16 46.13
C ASN A 891 -3.19 16.24 47.23
#